data_AF-A0A970HMD1-F1
#
_entry.id   AF-A0A970HMD1-F1
#
_cell.length_a   1.000
_cell.length_b   1.000
_cell.length_c   1.000
_cell.angle_alpha   90.00
_cell.angle_beta   90.00
_cell.angle_gamma   90.00
#
_symmetry.space_group_name_H-M   'P 1'
#
loop_
_entity.id
_entity.type
_entity.pdbx_description
1 polymer ?
#
loop_
_entity_poly.entity_id
_entity_poly.type
_entity_poly.pdbx_seq_one_letter_code
_entity_poly.pdbx_strand_id
1 'polypeptide(L)'
;MKLKVLMALAILILAVGVSAMGSGLTVVDEGQARAVIVIRPDADMQTRKAARVLAEYVKKSTGAELPLISGDGQEADGSIRVFVGESALEVEPDVVDELAGLDEQGFLIRSQDDHILIVGPSVWGTLHGVYDFLERYVGVRWLLPGPDGEDVPQLSSIVVPFGEIKDEPAFTYRTISPIRGSPDSPGAMQWHNEWAQRNRLQGGYNDRIRFHHNLHSVFPPEKYGKTNCEFYPNCKPPSPDQKTGWQPCFTAPGSVETAVAEIIAYFAQRPDEKFFSLGVNDSRGHCEADPSHPDYPGKINSVGMVHISEIYYAWVNEVVSRVLEVYPDKWFGLLAYYEVMDPPSFPLHPRVIPFITKDRLAWIDDEIREAGHRQMEAWNEVAAQVAWYDYMYGANFYVVPRIFNHVMAENFRYAKANNVVGTYTEMYHTVLDGPKPWLSARLQWNPDQDVDELLREWYVRAVGPEAADDLAAFYELWEHFWTVRIKGSPWFEVAKGRTYMPFNDQGYVHLVTDEDIQESKRLLASVVAKAQTPQQKARAALIQQSFEYCEASVLSYPRQIEAPQDETAALALLTKVGETLEQRVKGASKRHELVASYAHPLLRFPLPDRIGRWSGWPTAEFAHLVRYMQEREPDGGPLTRQVEEWARTPQPRQRRAFAELLLSVRDGQSLLTKAPSFEDPTETGRVWHKWIVSTGSIQRVEDVAYTGRASFLIEGMMRGGPHQTFDIQPGLAAVAARYFAPEGTEDGTIQLIFHLKNEQGANLTTYQTARVPLASSAGRWSSLALLEEIPAAVDGQAVARAQIVVTIDSAVNSKVYADDVVVCHIKSAIPASFYEQAIRFEGLSEAAKPVSGMLDARLSLPLAEPEDIRGVEILLDDRPIYQGARLPAAKEVMIDTRALDDGSHELTARILVTDVGHLTSSATFVTRNFWTLWDPFDPPTETAWFGVIDRSRTSEKSAGWQYATERKEEFWGDESRLTRTGNTTEYLIWETPMLTEFSITLYAQDKLITEIVGVYASADGSSWTALPYAIKETEPSDHGRFRLLLEGAISKPEDVTSFRLVLRESPTYHDIHLGEVNFRGFRQ
;
A
#
# COMPACT_ATOMS: atom_id res chain seq x y z
N MET A 1 -33.40 -36.68 -40.43
CA MET A 1 -34.81 -36.67 -39.96
C MET A 1 -34.96 -37.29 -38.56
N LYS A 2 -34.07 -36.94 -37.63
CA LYS A 2 -34.07 -37.36 -36.20
C LYS A 2 -33.59 -36.20 -35.32
N LEU A 3 -34.11 -35.00 -35.60
CA LEU A 3 -33.76 -33.76 -34.89
C LEU A 3 -34.99 -32.84 -34.79
N LYS A 4 -36.17 -33.40 -34.54
CA LYS A 4 -37.42 -32.64 -34.29
C LYS A 4 -38.37 -33.27 -33.26
N VAL A 5 -37.98 -34.39 -32.63
CA VAL A 5 -38.85 -35.12 -31.67
C VAL A 5 -38.30 -35.08 -30.23
N LEU A 6 -37.01 -34.78 -30.01
CA LEU A 6 -36.49 -34.59 -28.63
C LEU A 6 -36.75 -33.19 -28.05
N MET A 7 -37.09 -32.20 -28.87
CA MET A 7 -37.35 -30.83 -28.42
C MET A 7 -38.78 -30.61 -27.90
N ALA A 8 -39.67 -31.60 -28.10
CA ALA A 8 -41.07 -31.54 -27.63
C ALA A 8 -41.28 -32.23 -26.26
N LEU A 9 -40.29 -32.97 -25.75
CA LEU A 9 -40.37 -33.59 -24.41
C LEU A 9 -39.75 -32.72 -23.31
N ALA A 10 -38.97 -31.69 -23.66
CA ALA A 10 -38.41 -30.71 -22.72
C ALA A 10 -39.33 -29.50 -22.46
N ILE A 11 -40.43 -29.36 -23.21
CA ILE A 11 -41.39 -28.25 -23.11
C ILE A 11 -42.71 -28.71 -22.45
N LEU A 12 -42.88 -30.01 -22.16
CA LEU A 12 -44.07 -30.59 -21.51
C LEU A 12 -43.79 -31.21 -20.13
N ILE A 13 -42.77 -30.70 -19.43
CA ILE A 13 -42.65 -30.76 -17.95
C ILE A 13 -42.50 -29.31 -17.45
N LEU A 14 -43.37 -28.44 -17.95
CA LEU A 14 -43.43 -27.02 -17.57
C LEU A 14 -44.86 -26.57 -17.23
N ALA A 15 -45.80 -27.51 -17.02
CA ALA A 15 -47.19 -27.16 -16.69
C ALA A 15 -48.00 -28.30 -16.02
N VAL A 16 -47.49 -28.93 -14.95
CA VAL A 16 -48.32 -29.50 -13.86
C VAL A 16 -47.46 -29.53 -12.60
N GLY A 17 -47.70 -28.59 -11.68
CA GLY A 17 -46.98 -28.51 -10.41
C GLY A 17 -47.10 -27.15 -9.71
N VAL A 18 -48.28 -26.51 -9.75
CA VAL A 18 -48.61 -25.51 -8.73
C VAL A 18 -49.10 -26.28 -7.51
N SER A 19 -48.62 -25.86 -6.33
CA SER A 19 -48.88 -26.37 -4.97
C SER A 19 -47.97 -27.49 -4.47
N ALA A 20 -46.69 -27.14 -4.26
CA ALA A 20 -46.00 -27.51 -3.03
C ALA A 20 -45.79 -26.22 -2.21
N MET A 21 -46.82 -25.83 -1.43
CA MET A 21 -46.61 -24.88 -0.33
C MET A 21 -45.86 -25.60 0.79
N GLY A 22 -44.78 -24.96 1.26
CA GLY A 22 -44.24 -25.15 2.61
C GLY A 22 -43.05 -26.09 2.75
N SER A 23 -41.84 -25.56 2.68
CA SER A 23 -40.72 -26.10 3.48
C SER A 23 -39.75 -25.02 3.99
N GLY A 24 -40.13 -23.74 3.98
CA GLY A 24 -39.30 -22.64 4.45
C GLY A 24 -40.06 -21.32 4.60
N LEU A 25 -39.36 -20.30 5.11
CA LEU A 25 -39.86 -18.97 5.41
C LEU A 25 -39.47 -17.97 4.31
N THR A 26 -40.45 -17.30 3.73
CA THR A 26 -40.24 -16.29 2.67
C THR A 26 -39.90 -14.94 3.29
N VAL A 27 -38.63 -14.56 3.32
CA VAL A 27 -38.14 -13.30 3.92
C VAL A 27 -38.45 -12.10 3.02
N VAL A 28 -38.33 -12.29 1.71
CA VAL A 28 -38.70 -11.31 0.67
C VAL A 28 -39.46 -12.03 -0.42
N ASP A 29 -40.51 -11.39 -0.94
CA ASP A 29 -41.39 -11.93 -1.97
C ASP A 29 -41.66 -10.86 -3.03
N GLU A 30 -41.21 -11.07 -4.27
CA GLU A 30 -41.39 -10.14 -5.39
C GLU A 30 -40.97 -8.69 -5.06
N GLY A 31 -39.85 -8.53 -4.36
CA GLY A 31 -39.30 -7.24 -3.94
C GLY A 31 -40.02 -6.59 -2.75
N GLN A 32 -40.96 -7.29 -2.10
CA GLN A 32 -41.65 -6.84 -0.90
C GLN A 32 -41.12 -7.54 0.35
N ALA A 33 -40.88 -6.77 1.40
CA ALA A 33 -40.49 -7.31 2.70
C ALA A 33 -41.64 -8.14 3.30
N ARG A 34 -41.32 -9.37 3.72
CA ARG A 34 -42.24 -10.28 4.43
C ARG A 34 -41.77 -10.59 5.85
N ALA A 35 -40.59 -10.10 6.20
CA ALA A 35 -39.97 -10.31 7.48
C ALA A 35 -39.54 -8.98 8.14
N VAL A 36 -39.37 -9.04 9.46
CA VAL A 36 -38.76 -8.00 10.29
C VAL A 36 -37.55 -8.57 10.99
N ILE A 37 -36.55 -7.73 11.26
CA ILE A 37 -35.37 -8.09 12.05
C ILE A 37 -35.60 -7.64 13.48
N VAL A 38 -35.45 -8.55 14.45
CA VAL A 38 -35.74 -8.30 15.86
C VAL A 38 -34.48 -8.43 16.69
N ILE A 39 -34.14 -7.37 17.42
CA ILE A 39 -33.04 -7.31 18.38
C ILE A 39 -33.55 -6.90 19.76
N ARG A 40 -32.81 -7.25 20.81
CA ARG A 40 -33.12 -6.77 22.15
C ARG A 40 -32.96 -5.24 22.28
N PRO A 41 -33.78 -4.58 23.12
CA PRO A 41 -33.65 -3.14 23.38
C PRO A 41 -32.29 -2.72 23.92
N ASP A 42 -31.62 -3.58 24.66
CA ASP A 42 -30.30 -3.38 25.27
C ASP A 42 -29.16 -4.07 24.49
N ALA A 43 -29.43 -4.56 23.27
CA ALA A 43 -28.41 -5.21 22.43
C ALA A 43 -27.15 -4.35 22.27
N ASP A 44 -25.99 -4.99 22.28
CA ASP A 44 -24.70 -4.33 22.15
C ASP A 44 -24.48 -3.72 20.75
N MET A 45 -23.46 -2.85 20.65
CA MET A 45 -23.14 -2.15 19.40
C MET A 45 -22.85 -3.10 18.23
N GLN A 46 -22.19 -4.23 18.46
CA GLN A 46 -21.85 -5.19 17.40
C GLN A 46 -23.07 -5.98 16.95
N THR A 47 -23.93 -6.41 17.86
CA THR A 47 -25.20 -7.06 17.48
C THR A 47 -26.10 -6.12 16.67
N ARG A 48 -26.19 -4.84 17.06
CA ARG A 48 -26.91 -3.82 16.26
C ARG A 48 -26.29 -3.64 14.88
N LYS A 49 -24.95 -3.64 14.78
CA LYS A 49 -24.24 -3.56 13.51
C LYS A 49 -24.54 -4.77 12.62
N ALA A 50 -24.52 -5.98 13.19
CA ALA A 50 -24.85 -7.22 12.49
C ALA A 50 -26.28 -7.16 11.90
N ALA A 51 -27.27 -6.77 12.70
CA ALA A 51 -28.65 -6.63 12.25
C ALA A 51 -28.81 -5.60 11.11
N ARG A 52 -28.07 -4.47 11.17
CA ARG A 52 -28.06 -3.48 10.08
C ARG A 52 -27.42 -4.01 8.81
N VAL A 53 -26.31 -4.75 8.92
CA VAL A 53 -25.66 -5.39 7.77
C VAL A 53 -26.61 -6.38 7.09
N LEU A 54 -27.36 -7.17 7.87
CA LEU A 54 -28.40 -8.05 7.32
C LEU A 54 -29.43 -7.26 6.49
N ALA A 55 -30.01 -6.20 7.07
CA ALA A 55 -30.98 -5.35 6.38
C ALA A 55 -30.38 -4.70 5.12
N GLU A 56 -29.15 -4.20 5.21
CA GLU A 56 -28.45 -3.53 4.12
C GLU A 56 -28.26 -4.46 2.91
N TYR A 57 -27.74 -5.68 3.12
CA TYR A 57 -27.47 -6.59 2.01
C TYR A 57 -28.74 -7.22 1.43
N VAL A 58 -29.77 -7.45 2.24
CA VAL A 58 -31.09 -7.83 1.72
C VAL A 58 -31.65 -6.72 0.81
N LYS A 59 -31.54 -5.46 1.23
CA LYS A 59 -31.95 -4.30 0.40
C LYS A 59 -31.10 -4.14 -0.86
N LYS A 60 -29.77 -4.30 -0.77
CA LYS A 60 -28.86 -4.26 -1.94
C LYS A 60 -29.19 -5.36 -2.96
N SER A 61 -29.63 -6.53 -2.50
CA SER A 61 -29.95 -7.67 -3.36
C SER A 61 -31.37 -7.59 -3.95
N THR A 62 -32.35 -7.14 -3.18
CA THR A 62 -33.78 -7.26 -3.54
C THR A 62 -34.52 -5.95 -3.72
N GLY A 63 -33.95 -4.84 -3.26
CA GLY A 63 -34.62 -3.55 -3.13
C GLY A 63 -35.57 -3.45 -1.92
N ALA A 64 -35.92 -4.57 -1.26
CA ALA A 64 -36.81 -4.58 -0.11
C ALA A 64 -36.09 -4.14 1.17
N GLU A 65 -36.73 -3.27 1.95
CA GLU A 65 -36.22 -2.85 3.25
C GLU A 65 -36.88 -3.66 4.36
N LEU A 66 -36.08 -4.48 5.06
CA LEU A 66 -36.54 -5.21 6.24
C LEU A 66 -36.54 -4.27 7.46
N PRO A 67 -37.69 -4.01 8.11
CA PRO A 67 -37.73 -3.18 9.31
C PRO A 67 -36.89 -3.77 10.43
N LEU A 68 -36.11 -2.93 11.12
CA LEU A 68 -35.38 -3.30 12.33
C LEU A 68 -36.18 -2.87 13.56
N ILE A 69 -36.64 -3.85 14.35
CA ILE A 69 -37.46 -3.66 15.54
C ILE A 69 -36.64 -3.98 16.79
N SER A 70 -36.79 -3.15 17.81
CA SER A 70 -36.16 -3.29 19.12
C SER A 70 -37.22 -3.70 20.14
N GLY A 71 -37.22 -4.96 20.59
CA GLY A 71 -38.25 -5.51 21.49
C GLY A 71 -38.49 -7.00 21.26
N ASP A 72 -39.68 -7.47 21.62
CA ASP A 72 -40.10 -8.88 21.48
C ASP A 72 -40.71 -9.22 20.10
N GLY A 73 -40.83 -8.21 19.22
CA GLY A 73 -41.35 -8.38 17.86
C GLY A 73 -42.87 -8.59 17.79
N GLN A 74 -43.63 -8.43 18.88
CA GLN A 74 -45.09 -8.60 18.88
C GLN A 74 -45.83 -7.58 18.00
N GLU A 75 -45.20 -6.42 17.74
CA GLU A 75 -45.76 -5.36 16.89
C GLU A 75 -45.79 -5.73 15.39
N ALA A 76 -45.16 -6.84 14.99
CA ALA A 76 -45.05 -7.30 13.60
C ALA A 76 -46.05 -8.44 13.27
N ASP A 77 -47.34 -8.17 13.43
CA ASP A 77 -48.40 -9.17 13.18
C ASP A 77 -48.37 -9.69 11.73
N GLY A 78 -48.39 -11.02 11.58
CA GLY A 78 -48.33 -11.73 10.30
C GLY A 78 -47.00 -11.68 9.54
N SER A 79 -45.95 -11.03 10.07
CA SER A 79 -44.62 -11.00 9.46
C SER A 79 -43.70 -12.08 10.05
N ILE A 80 -42.79 -12.60 9.24
CA ILE A 80 -41.73 -13.51 9.71
C ILE A 80 -40.76 -12.73 10.59
N ARG A 81 -40.34 -13.29 11.71
CA ARG A 81 -39.40 -12.63 12.64
C ARG A 81 -38.02 -13.23 12.51
N VAL A 82 -37.01 -12.39 12.25
CA VAL A 82 -35.60 -12.78 12.22
C VAL A 82 -34.92 -12.25 13.48
N PHE A 83 -34.77 -13.10 14.49
CA PHE A 83 -34.13 -12.76 15.76
C PHE A 83 -32.61 -12.83 15.63
N VAL A 84 -31.93 -11.74 15.97
CA VAL A 84 -30.46 -11.62 15.86
C VAL A 84 -29.84 -11.38 17.24
N GLY A 85 -28.92 -12.26 17.62
CA GLY A 85 -28.22 -12.21 18.90
C GLY A 85 -29.08 -12.71 20.06
N GLU A 86 -28.93 -12.10 21.24
CA GLU A 86 -29.60 -12.56 22.46
C GLU A 86 -31.14 -12.56 22.40
N SER A 87 -31.78 -11.83 21.48
CA SER A 87 -33.23 -11.91 21.28
C SER A 87 -33.69 -13.31 20.84
N ALA A 88 -32.80 -14.10 20.22
CA ALA A 88 -33.07 -15.49 19.89
C ALA A 88 -33.26 -16.36 21.15
N LEU A 89 -32.55 -16.05 22.23
CA LEU A 89 -32.57 -16.82 23.48
C LEU A 89 -33.83 -16.56 24.32
N GLU A 90 -34.52 -15.45 24.08
CA GLU A 90 -35.81 -15.16 24.71
C GLU A 90 -36.95 -15.97 24.08
N VAL A 91 -36.80 -16.30 22.80
CA VAL A 91 -37.78 -17.09 22.03
C VAL A 91 -37.54 -18.58 22.22
N GLU A 92 -36.27 -19.01 22.17
CA GLU A 92 -35.86 -20.39 22.38
C GLU A 92 -34.73 -20.47 23.44
N PRO A 93 -35.06 -20.50 24.74
CA PRO A 93 -34.07 -20.51 25.82
C PRO A 93 -33.12 -21.71 25.80
N ASP A 94 -33.58 -22.86 25.29
CA ASP A 94 -32.79 -24.09 25.23
C ASP A 94 -31.57 -23.98 24.29
N VAL A 95 -31.57 -22.99 23.38
CA VAL A 95 -30.43 -22.70 22.49
C VAL A 95 -29.15 -22.36 23.26
N VAL A 96 -29.26 -21.83 24.49
CA VAL A 96 -28.10 -21.52 25.34
C VAL A 96 -27.21 -22.75 25.55
N ASP A 97 -27.82 -23.91 25.80
CA ASP A 97 -27.09 -25.15 26.03
C ASP A 97 -26.39 -25.66 24.75
N GLU A 98 -26.99 -25.39 23.59
CA GLU A 98 -26.41 -25.74 22.29
C GLU A 98 -25.21 -24.86 21.94
N LEU A 99 -25.21 -23.60 22.37
CA LEU A 99 -24.11 -22.65 22.18
C LEU A 99 -22.95 -22.91 23.14
N ALA A 100 -23.20 -23.47 24.33
CA ALA A 100 -22.19 -23.67 25.37
C ALA A 100 -21.00 -24.56 24.96
N GLY A 101 -21.16 -25.36 23.89
CA GLY A 101 -20.11 -26.23 23.35
C GLY A 101 -19.40 -25.71 22.10
N LEU A 102 -19.76 -24.53 21.58
CA LEU A 102 -19.16 -23.95 20.38
C LEU A 102 -17.98 -23.02 20.71
N ASP A 103 -17.04 -22.87 19.78
CA ASP A 103 -16.09 -21.76 19.82
C ASP A 103 -16.84 -20.41 19.87
N GLU A 104 -16.27 -19.42 20.56
CA GLU A 104 -16.87 -18.08 20.71
C GLU A 104 -17.22 -17.43 19.36
N GLN A 105 -16.60 -17.85 18.26
CA GLN A 105 -16.86 -17.34 16.91
C GLN A 105 -17.80 -18.21 16.07
N GLY A 106 -18.21 -19.37 16.58
CA GLY A 106 -19.23 -20.21 15.98
C GLY A 106 -20.62 -19.58 16.07
N PHE A 107 -21.57 -20.16 15.34
CA PHE A 107 -22.94 -19.66 15.28
C PHE A 107 -23.94 -20.77 15.02
N LEU A 108 -25.20 -20.43 15.24
CA LEU A 108 -26.39 -21.21 14.94
C LEU A 108 -27.36 -20.34 14.15
N ILE A 109 -27.83 -20.87 13.03
CA ILE A 109 -28.95 -20.35 12.25
C ILE A 109 -30.04 -21.41 12.26
N ARG A 110 -31.22 -21.08 12.78
CA ARG A 110 -32.36 -22.00 12.81
C ARG A 110 -33.57 -21.33 12.18
N SER A 111 -34.26 -22.04 11.31
CA SER A 111 -35.51 -21.61 10.67
C SER A 111 -36.57 -22.65 11.01
N GLN A 112 -37.62 -22.24 11.72
CA GLN A 112 -38.72 -23.11 12.11
C GLN A 112 -40.00 -22.30 12.32
N ASP A 113 -41.14 -22.98 12.18
CA ASP A 113 -42.49 -22.41 12.37
C ASP A 113 -42.71 -21.08 11.63
N ASP A 114 -42.53 -19.96 12.34
CA ASP A 114 -42.75 -18.59 11.84
C ASP A 114 -41.58 -17.62 12.10
N HIS A 115 -40.40 -18.14 12.48
CA HIS A 115 -39.23 -17.33 12.81
C HIS A 115 -37.89 -17.95 12.41
N ILE A 116 -36.88 -17.08 12.36
CA ILE A 116 -35.49 -17.43 12.09
C ILE A 116 -34.64 -16.90 13.23
N LEU A 117 -33.77 -17.74 13.79
CA LEU A 117 -32.76 -17.38 14.77
C LEU A 117 -31.40 -17.25 14.09
N ILE A 118 -30.63 -16.21 14.45
CA ILE A 118 -29.21 -16.06 14.10
C ILE A 118 -28.47 -15.65 15.38
N VAL A 119 -27.75 -16.58 16.00
CA VAL A 119 -27.11 -16.37 17.30
C VAL A 119 -25.80 -17.13 17.42
N GLY A 120 -24.82 -16.57 18.12
CA GLY A 120 -23.58 -17.26 18.49
C GLY A 120 -23.24 -17.07 19.96
N PRO A 121 -22.21 -17.77 20.48
CA PRO A 121 -21.82 -17.70 21.89
C PRO A 121 -21.23 -16.34 22.28
N SER A 122 -20.83 -15.54 21.29
CA SER A 122 -20.39 -14.16 21.44
C SER A 122 -21.02 -13.25 20.39
N VAL A 123 -20.84 -11.95 20.55
CA VAL A 123 -21.23 -10.93 19.56
C VAL A 123 -20.57 -11.16 18.19
N TRP A 124 -19.35 -11.75 18.18
CA TRP A 124 -18.65 -12.08 16.94
C TRP A 124 -19.22 -13.32 16.26
N GLY A 125 -19.61 -14.33 17.04
CA GLY A 125 -20.34 -15.49 16.53
C GLY A 125 -21.65 -15.09 15.87
N THR A 126 -22.46 -14.26 16.54
CA THR A 126 -23.70 -13.71 15.96
C THR A 126 -23.44 -12.97 14.65
N LEU A 127 -22.39 -12.14 14.58
CA LEU A 127 -22.01 -11.44 13.35
C LEU A 127 -21.62 -12.41 12.22
N HIS A 128 -20.87 -13.47 12.52
CA HIS A 128 -20.52 -14.50 11.53
C HIS A 128 -21.74 -15.28 11.04
N GLY A 129 -22.73 -15.53 11.90
CA GLY A 129 -24.01 -16.11 11.52
C GLY A 129 -24.79 -15.22 10.56
N VAL A 130 -24.76 -13.90 10.75
CA VAL A 130 -25.34 -12.96 9.77
C VAL A 130 -24.60 -13.02 8.42
N TYR A 131 -23.27 -13.06 8.42
CA TYR A 131 -22.52 -13.22 7.17
C TYR A 131 -22.82 -14.54 6.47
N ASP A 132 -22.92 -15.64 7.22
CA ASP A 132 -23.28 -16.95 6.67
C ASP A 132 -24.71 -16.99 6.11
N PHE A 133 -25.67 -16.36 6.79
CA PHE A 133 -27.02 -16.17 6.26
C PHE A 133 -27.01 -15.45 4.91
N LEU A 134 -26.27 -14.35 4.81
CA LEU A 134 -26.13 -13.57 3.57
C LEU A 134 -25.43 -14.39 2.47
N GLU A 135 -24.41 -15.17 2.81
CA GLU A 135 -23.72 -16.03 1.85
C GLU A 135 -24.61 -17.17 1.33
N ARG A 136 -25.40 -17.82 2.19
CA ARG A 136 -26.19 -19.00 1.84
C ARG A 136 -27.51 -18.67 1.15
N TYR A 137 -28.26 -17.72 1.71
CA TYR A 137 -29.65 -17.48 1.29
C TYR A 137 -29.79 -16.27 0.37
N VAL A 138 -28.89 -15.29 0.49
CA VAL A 138 -28.84 -14.15 -0.43
C VAL A 138 -27.82 -14.38 -1.54
N GLY A 139 -26.75 -15.15 -1.29
CA GLY A 139 -25.72 -15.46 -2.28
C GLY A 139 -24.61 -14.41 -2.39
N VAL A 140 -24.44 -13.58 -1.36
CA VAL A 140 -23.42 -12.51 -1.31
C VAL A 140 -22.01 -13.12 -1.23
N ARG A 141 -21.02 -12.52 -1.90
CA ARG A 141 -19.59 -12.83 -1.71
C ARG A 141 -18.76 -11.55 -1.59
N TRP A 142 -17.80 -11.55 -0.67
CA TRP A 142 -16.81 -10.49 -0.52
C TRP A 142 -15.45 -10.98 -1.04
N LEU A 143 -15.26 -10.88 -2.36
CA LEU A 143 -14.13 -11.47 -3.08
C LEU A 143 -12.83 -10.70 -2.86
N LEU A 144 -12.92 -9.36 -2.85
CA LEU A 144 -11.82 -8.42 -2.66
C LEU A 144 -12.24 -7.29 -1.70
N PRO A 145 -11.31 -6.50 -1.16
CA PRO A 145 -11.64 -5.31 -0.37
C PRO A 145 -12.41 -4.22 -1.14
N GLY A 146 -13.34 -3.55 -0.46
CA GLY A 146 -14.06 -2.38 -0.98
C GLY A 146 -15.20 -2.70 -1.96
N PRO A 147 -15.87 -1.66 -2.52
CA PRO A 147 -17.08 -1.83 -3.32
C PRO A 147 -16.89 -2.68 -4.57
N ASP A 148 -15.75 -2.56 -5.25
CA ASP A 148 -15.44 -3.36 -6.44
C ASP A 148 -15.21 -4.83 -6.10
N GLY A 149 -15.01 -5.19 -4.84
CA GLY A 149 -14.84 -6.56 -4.39
C GLY A 149 -16.11 -7.28 -3.93
N GLU A 150 -17.25 -6.59 -3.84
CA GLU A 150 -18.53 -7.17 -3.43
C GLU A 150 -19.30 -7.76 -4.61
N ASP A 151 -19.70 -9.03 -4.55
CA ASP A 151 -20.68 -9.65 -5.44
C ASP A 151 -22.02 -9.81 -4.71
N VAL A 152 -23.03 -9.05 -5.13
CA VAL A 152 -24.38 -9.09 -4.55
C VAL A 152 -25.37 -9.43 -5.67
N PRO A 153 -25.90 -10.66 -5.71
CA PRO A 153 -26.85 -11.05 -6.75
C PRO A 153 -28.16 -10.26 -6.61
N GLN A 154 -28.80 -9.96 -7.74
CA GLN A 154 -30.09 -9.29 -7.77
C GLN A 154 -31.20 -10.33 -7.73
N LEU A 155 -31.94 -10.39 -6.63
CA LEU A 155 -32.99 -11.38 -6.36
C LEU A 155 -34.34 -10.70 -6.20
N SER A 156 -35.42 -11.32 -6.71
CA SER A 156 -36.77 -10.84 -6.44
C SER A 156 -37.36 -11.40 -5.15
N SER A 157 -36.90 -12.58 -4.70
CA SER A 157 -37.41 -13.25 -3.50
C SER A 157 -36.28 -13.95 -2.76
N ILE A 158 -36.42 -14.05 -1.44
CA ILE A 158 -35.51 -14.79 -0.55
C ILE A 158 -36.36 -15.76 0.26
N VAL A 159 -36.07 -17.06 0.15
CA VAL A 159 -36.73 -18.13 0.91
C VAL A 159 -35.67 -18.87 1.72
N VAL A 160 -35.90 -18.99 3.02
CA VAL A 160 -35.02 -19.70 3.96
C VAL A 160 -35.67 -21.04 4.31
N PRO A 161 -35.11 -22.18 3.86
CA PRO A 161 -35.63 -23.49 4.20
C PRO A 161 -35.70 -23.71 5.72
N PHE A 162 -36.66 -24.51 6.19
CA PHE A 162 -36.69 -24.97 7.56
C PHE A 162 -35.49 -25.88 7.84
N GLY A 163 -34.94 -25.76 9.03
CA GLY A 163 -33.78 -26.53 9.47
C GLY A 163 -32.80 -25.71 10.30
N GLU A 164 -31.66 -26.32 10.54
CA GLU A 164 -30.61 -25.76 11.39
C GLU A 164 -29.25 -25.84 10.69
N ILE A 165 -28.48 -24.77 10.83
CA ILE A 165 -27.07 -24.68 10.50
C ILE A 165 -26.33 -24.33 11.78
N LYS A 166 -25.39 -25.19 12.16
CA LYS A 166 -24.45 -24.95 13.26
C LYS A 166 -23.05 -25.09 12.69
N ASP A 167 -22.22 -24.05 12.84
CA ASP A 167 -20.89 -24.01 12.23
C ASP A 167 -19.90 -23.23 13.11
N GLU A 168 -18.63 -23.62 13.06
CA GLU A 168 -17.55 -23.04 13.87
C GLU A 168 -16.19 -23.20 13.17
N PRO A 169 -15.22 -22.32 13.47
CA PRO A 169 -13.95 -22.35 12.76
C PRO A 169 -13.05 -23.51 13.21
N ALA A 170 -12.37 -24.15 12.25
CA ALA A 170 -11.34 -25.15 12.52
C ALA A 170 -10.12 -24.59 13.26
N PHE A 171 -9.76 -23.32 13.01
CA PHE A 171 -8.70 -22.62 13.73
C PHE A 171 -9.30 -21.45 14.51
N THR A 172 -9.09 -21.39 15.82
CA THR A 172 -9.69 -20.36 16.71
C THR A 172 -9.08 -18.97 16.51
N TYR A 173 -7.86 -18.89 15.99
CA TYR A 173 -7.15 -17.66 15.60
C TYR A 173 -6.87 -17.68 14.10
N ARG A 174 -7.23 -16.62 13.38
CA ARG A 174 -7.23 -16.49 11.91
C ARG A 174 -7.00 -15.02 11.52
N THR A 175 -5.74 -14.63 11.37
CA THR A 175 -5.38 -13.24 11.02
C THR A 175 -4.48 -13.21 9.79
N ILE A 176 -4.74 -12.27 8.88
CA ILE A 176 -3.91 -12.00 7.72
C ILE A 176 -3.23 -10.63 7.90
N SER A 177 -1.90 -10.57 7.81
CA SER A 177 -1.16 -9.30 7.81
C SER A 177 -1.07 -8.70 6.41
N PRO A 178 -1.21 -7.36 6.27
CA PRO A 178 -1.25 -6.34 7.33
C PRO A 178 -2.66 -5.98 7.84
N ILE A 179 -3.66 -6.83 7.61
CA ILE A 179 -5.07 -6.59 7.94
C ILE A 179 -5.34 -6.83 9.44
N ARG A 180 -4.75 -5.98 10.28
CA ARG A 180 -4.87 -6.07 11.75
C ARG A 180 -5.66 -4.92 12.37
N GLY A 181 -6.19 -3.98 11.59
CA GLY A 181 -6.92 -2.84 12.12
C GLY A 181 -8.39 -3.13 12.44
N SER A 182 -9.10 -2.15 12.99
CA SER A 182 -10.56 -2.21 13.12
C SER A 182 -11.23 -1.84 11.79
N PRO A 183 -12.34 -2.50 11.41
CA PRO A 183 -13.16 -2.10 10.25
C PRO A 183 -13.75 -0.70 10.42
N ASP A 184 -13.90 -0.21 11.65
CA ASP A 184 -14.44 1.12 11.95
C ASP A 184 -13.36 2.22 12.01
N SER A 185 -12.08 1.85 11.87
CA SER A 185 -10.98 2.82 11.82
C SER A 185 -10.83 3.40 10.41
N PRO A 186 -11.00 4.73 10.22
CA PRO A 186 -10.80 5.34 8.92
C PRO A 186 -9.32 5.27 8.52
N GLY A 187 -9.04 5.07 7.24
CA GLY A 187 -7.68 5.07 6.70
C GLY A 187 -7.50 4.16 5.49
N ALA A 188 -6.26 4.08 5.00
CA ALA A 188 -5.93 3.33 3.78
C ALA A 188 -6.28 1.82 3.85
N MET A 189 -6.35 1.25 5.05
CA MET A 189 -6.64 -0.17 5.28
C MET A 189 -8.09 -0.44 5.69
N GLN A 190 -8.98 0.55 5.73
CA GLN A 190 -10.36 0.38 6.21
C GLN A 190 -11.09 -0.73 5.44
N TRP A 191 -11.10 -0.65 4.10
CA TRP A 191 -11.74 -1.67 3.25
C TRP A 191 -11.15 -3.07 3.43
N HIS A 192 -9.86 -3.18 3.70
CA HIS A 192 -9.21 -4.46 3.96
C HIS A 192 -9.68 -5.05 5.29
N ASN A 193 -9.79 -4.23 6.35
CA ASN A 193 -10.28 -4.67 7.65
C ASN A 193 -11.77 -5.06 7.59
N GLU A 194 -12.60 -4.32 6.86
CA GLU A 194 -14.01 -4.68 6.60
C GLU A 194 -14.11 -6.01 5.86
N TRP A 195 -13.29 -6.20 4.82
CA TRP A 195 -13.23 -7.45 4.07
C TRP A 195 -12.80 -8.64 4.94
N ALA A 196 -11.80 -8.45 5.81
CA ALA A 196 -11.36 -9.50 6.73
C ALA A 196 -12.48 -9.89 7.70
N GLN A 197 -13.18 -8.92 8.29
CA GLN A 197 -14.31 -9.20 9.18
C GLN A 197 -15.42 -9.99 8.47
N ARG A 198 -15.80 -9.57 7.25
CA ARG A 198 -16.84 -10.22 6.44
C ARG A 198 -16.44 -11.64 6.01
N ASN A 199 -15.15 -11.90 5.86
CA ASN A 199 -14.61 -13.23 5.62
C ASN A 199 -14.20 -13.97 6.91
N ARG A 200 -14.77 -13.57 8.07
CA ARG A 200 -14.63 -14.23 9.39
C ARG A 200 -13.18 -14.36 9.89
N LEU A 201 -12.32 -13.40 9.53
CA LEU A 201 -10.97 -13.22 10.07
C LEU A 201 -10.99 -12.22 11.23
N GLN A 202 -10.00 -12.28 12.12
CA GLN A 202 -9.83 -11.30 13.21
C GLN A 202 -8.79 -10.23 12.87
N GLY A 203 -9.01 -9.04 13.43
CA GLY A 203 -8.03 -7.96 13.56
C GLY A 203 -7.76 -7.63 15.03
N GLY A 204 -6.91 -6.65 15.32
CA GLY A 204 -6.48 -6.32 16.69
C GLY A 204 -7.60 -5.95 17.68
N TYR A 205 -8.80 -5.63 17.18
CA TYR A 205 -9.99 -5.32 17.97
C TYR A 205 -10.76 -6.56 18.48
N ASN A 206 -10.52 -7.73 17.89
CA ASN A 206 -11.09 -9.02 18.29
C ASN A 206 -10.06 -10.17 18.25
N ASP A 207 -8.77 -9.84 18.19
CA ASP A 207 -7.64 -10.75 18.23
C ASP A 207 -7.55 -11.39 19.63
N ARG A 208 -7.47 -12.73 19.65
CA ARG A 208 -7.52 -13.55 20.86
C ARG A 208 -6.16 -13.99 21.38
N ILE A 209 -5.03 -13.75 20.68
CA ILE A 209 -3.72 -14.28 21.11
C ILE A 209 -2.59 -13.26 20.89
N ARG A 210 -1.87 -12.92 21.96
CA ARG A 210 -0.63 -12.12 21.90
C ARG A 210 0.58 -13.05 21.79
N PHE A 211 1.30 -13.00 20.66
CA PHE A 211 2.45 -13.89 20.41
C PHE A 211 3.66 -13.24 19.72
N HIS A 212 3.54 -11.99 19.23
CA HIS A 212 4.53 -11.35 18.37
C HIS A 212 5.77 -10.83 19.11
N HIS A 213 6.80 -10.36 18.39
CA HIS A 213 8.02 -9.78 18.97
C HIS A 213 7.74 -8.74 20.07
N ASN A 214 8.14 -9.06 21.30
CA ASN A 214 7.78 -8.24 22.48
C ASN A 214 8.86 -8.15 23.57
N LEU A 215 9.93 -8.95 23.51
CA LEU A 215 10.92 -8.96 24.60
C LEU A 215 11.63 -7.60 24.83
N HIS A 216 11.74 -6.75 23.83
CA HIS A 216 12.25 -5.38 23.98
C HIS A 216 11.39 -4.52 24.91
N SER A 217 10.09 -4.82 25.07
CA SER A 217 9.23 -4.12 26.04
C SER A 217 9.36 -4.68 27.46
N VAL A 218 9.82 -5.92 27.60
CA VAL A 218 10.11 -6.56 28.91
C VAL A 218 11.48 -6.13 29.42
N PHE A 219 12.43 -5.93 28.49
CA PHE A 219 13.79 -5.47 28.78
C PHE A 219 14.11 -4.15 28.07
N PRO A 220 13.41 -3.04 28.39
CA PRO A 220 13.67 -1.74 27.77
C PRO A 220 15.09 -1.24 28.10
N PRO A 221 15.94 -0.95 27.07
CA PRO A 221 17.32 -0.47 27.26
C PRO A 221 17.42 0.79 28.14
N GLU A 222 16.44 1.68 28.06
CA GLU A 222 16.36 2.91 28.85
C GLU A 222 16.16 2.66 30.35
N LYS A 223 15.56 1.53 30.72
CA LYS A 223 15.29 1.15 32.11
C LYS A 223 16.41 0.33 32.70
N TYR A 224 16.86 -0.71 31.99
CA TYR A 224 17.80 -1.69 32.53
C TYR A 224 19.22 -1.57 31.98
N GLY A 225 19.44 -0.88 30.86
CA GLY A 225 20.75 -0.85 30.19
C GLY A 225 21.89 -0.27 31.04
N LYS A 226 21.59 0.57 32.04
CA LYS A 226 22.59 1.16 32.94
C LYS A 226 22.88 0.31 34.18
N THR A 227 21.90 -0.43 34.68
CA THR A 227 21.97 -1.13 35.98
C THR A 227 22.11 -2.63 35.84
N ASN A 228 21.71 -3.19 34.70
CA ASN A 228 21.67 -4.61 34.40
C ASN A 228 22.15 -4.84 32.98
N CYS A 229 23.41 -4.47 32.72
CA CYS A 229 23.99 -4.60 31.38
C CYS A 229 24.06 -6.07 30.94
N GLU A 230 24.14 -7.01 31.88
CA GLU A 230 24.11 -8.45 31.67
C GLU A 230 22.84 -8.95 30.95
N PHE A 231 21.74 -8.20 30.96
CA PHE A 231 20.55 -8.54 30.18
C PHE A 231 20.75 -8.36 28.67
N TYR A 232 21.83 -7.70 28.24
CA TYR A 232 22.07 -7.34 26.85
C TYR A 232 23.34 -8.01 26.32
N PRO A 233 23.38 -8.36 25.02
CA PRO A 233 24.55 -9.00 24.42
C PRO A 233 25.83 -8.20 24.67
N ASN A 234 26.87 -8.88 25.17
CA ASN A 234 28.18 -8.30 25.47
C ASN A 234 28.16 -7.10 26.44
N CYS A 235 27.15 -7.01 27.31
CA CYS A 235 26.92 -5.85 28.18
C CYS A 235 26.82 -4.52 27.41
N LYS A 236 26.34 -4.57 26.17
CA LYS A 236 26.15 -3.42 25.29
C LYS A 236 24.66 -3.26 24.97
N PRO A 237 23.90 -2.51 25.80
CA PRO A 237 22.50 -2.26 25.51
C PRO A 237 22.36 -1.52 24.17
N PRO A 238 21.34 -1.88 23.36
CA PRO A 238 21.06 -1.18 22.11
C PRO A 238 20.47 0.21 22.40
N SER A 239 20.26 1.02 21.36
CA SER A 239 19.52 2.27 21.53
C SER A 239 18.06 1.98 21.92
N PRO A 240 17.39 2.87 22.69
CA PRO A 240 15.99 2.68 23.09
C PRO A 240 15.02 2.42 21.93
N ASP A 241 15.30 3.01 20.76
CA ASP A 241 14.46 2.85 19.56
C ASP A 241 14.75 1.57 18.77
N GLN A 242 15.85 0.86 19.06
CA GLN A 242 16.22 -0.35 18.35
C GLN A 242 15.49 -1.57 18.94
N LYS A 243 14.43 -2.01 18.25
CA LYS A 243 13.60 -3.16 18.64
C LYS A 243 14.01 -4.49 18.00
N THR A 244 15.02 -4.49 17.13
CA THR A 244 15.40 -5.63 16.30
C THR A 244 16.91 -5.88 16.32
N GLY A 245 17.32 -7.10 15.96
CA GLY A 245 18.73 -7.49 15.81
C GLY A 245 19.49 -7.70 17.13
N TRP A 246 18.78 -7.87 18.23
CA TRP A 246 19.32 -8.24 19.54
C TRP A 246 18.27 -9.01 20.34
N GLN A 247 18.72 -9.88 21.23
CA GLN A 247 17.86 -10.60 22.17
C GLN A 247 18.34 -10.37 23.60
N PRO A 248 17.44 -10.35 24.60
CA PRO A 248 17.86 -10.41 25.99
C PRO A 248 18.65 -11.69 26.27
N CYS A 249 19.64 -11.60 27.14
CA CYS A 249 20.34 -12.77 27.67
C CYS A 249 19.45 -13.48 28.70
N PHE A 250 18.95 -14.66 28.35
CA PHE A 250 18.06 -15.47 29.17
C PHE A 250 18.78 -16.09 30.36
N THR A 251 20.07 -16.42 30.24
CA THR A 251 20.88 -16.95 31.36
C THR A 251 21.40 -15.87 32.32
N ALA A 252 21.14 -14.59 32.03
CA ALA A 252 21.59 -13.49 32.87
C ALA A 252 20.93 -13.52 34.27
N PRO A 253 21.70 -13.36 35.37
CA PRO A 253 21.13 -13.32 36.71
C PRO A 253 20.08 -12.21 36.85
N GLY A 254 18.88 -12.55 37.34
CA GLY A 254 17.79 -11.58 37.51
C GLY A 254 16.86 -11.43 36.29
N SER A 255 17.13 -12.11 35.17
CA SER A 255 16.33 -11.99 33.94
C SER A 255 14.89 -12.48 34.16
N VAL A 256 14.72 -13.62 34.84
CA VAL A 256 13.41 -14.20 35.19
C VAL A 256 12.66 -13.29 36.16
N GLU A 257 13.31 -12.83 37.24
CA GLU A 257 12.69 -11.93 38.23
C GLU A 257 12.17 -10.66 37.58
N THR A 258 12.97 -10.08 36.69
CA THR A 258 12.63 -8.86 35.95
C THR A 258 11.42 -9.11 35.06
N ALA A 259 11.43 -10.17 34.25
CA ALA A 259 10.32 -10.47 33.37
C ALA A 259 9.02 -10.76 34.12
N VAL A 260 9.08 -11.55 35.20
CA VAL A 260 7.91 -11.82 36.07
C VAL A 260 7.34 -10.51 36.62
N ALA A 261 8.19 -9.61 37.12
CA ALA A 261 7.76 -8.32 37.64
C ALA A 261 7.08 -7.43 36.58
N GLU A 262 7.66 -7.32 35.38
CA GLU A 262 7.07 -6.53 34.29
C GLU A 262 5.75 -7.10 33.80
N ILE A 263 5.63 -8.43 33.72
CA ILE A 263 4.40 -9.10 33.25
C ILE A 263 3.30 -8.99 34.30
N ILE A 264 3.61 -9.16 35.59
CA ILE A 264 2.64 -8.93 36.67
C ILE A 264 2.16 -7.48 36.64
N ALA A 265 3.07 -6.51 36.46
CA ALA A 265 2.70 -5.10 36.33
C ALA A 265 1.82 -4.84 35.10
N TYR A 266 2.08 -5.52 33.97
CA TYR A 266 1.27 -5.43 32.76
C TYR A 266 -0.17 -5.88 33.02
N PHE A 267 -0.37 -7.06 33.63
CA PHE A 267 -1.71 -7.58 33.93
C PHE A 267 -2.41 -6.82 35.04
N ALA A 268 -1.68 -6.30 36.03
CA ALA A 268 -2.25 -5.43 37.06
C ALA A 268 -2.86 -4.15 36.47
N GLN A 269 -2.27 -3.62 35.40
CA GLN A 269 -2.79 -2.46 34.67
C GLN A 269 -3.90 -2.82 33.66
N ARG A 270 -4.05 -4.11 33.32
CA ARG A 270 -4.95 -4.62 32.27
C ARG A 270 -5.60 -5.94 32.73
N PRO A 271 -6.49 -5.90 33.74
CA PRO A 271 -7.05 -7.12 34.32
C PRO A 271 -7.83 -7.98 33.32
N ASP A 272 -8.46 -7.34 32.33
CA ASP A 272 -9.26 -7.99 31.29
C ASP A 272 -8.40 -8.64 30.17
N GLU A 273 -7.11 -8.29 30.07
CA GLU A 273 -6.22 -8.89 29.08
C GLU A 273 -5.92 -10.35 29.48
N LYS A 274 -6.07 -11.26 28.52
CA LYS A 274 -5.94 -12.70 28.75
C LYS A 274 -4.59 -13.24 28.31
N PHE A 275 -3.91 -12.53 27.41
CA PHE A 275 -2.70 -13.00 26.75
C PHE A 275 -1.54 -12.03 26.91
N PHE A 276 -0.33 -12.56 27.06
CA PHE A 276 0.91 -11.80 26.97
C PHE A 276 1.85 -12.45 25.96
N SER A 277 2.59 -11.63 25.20
CA SER A 277 3.58 -12.16 24.27
C SER A 277 4.95 -12.29 24.91
N LEU A 278 5.53 -13.49 24.85
CA LEU A 278 6.93 -13.77 25.16
C LEU A 278 7.79 -13.92 23.90
N GLY A 279 7.25 -13.57 22.72
CA GLY A 279 7.95 -13.68 21.45
C GLY A 279 9.28 -12.92 21.44
N VAL A 280 10.35 -13.62 21.05
CA VAL A 280 11.70 -13.06 20.84
C VAL A 280 11.64 -11.79 20.00
N ASN A 281 12.61 -10.88 20.14
CA ASN A 281 12.68 -9.69 19.28
C ASN A 281 12.87 -10.09 17.81
N ASP A 282 12.56 -9.18 16.88
CA ASP A 282 12.73 -9.49 15.47
C ASP A 282 14.23 -9.61 15.11
N SER A 283 14.53 -10.55 14.20
CA SER A 283 15.86 -11.00 13.80
C SER A 283 16.61 -11.82 14.87
N ARG A 284 17.94 -11.87 14.77
CA ARG A 284 18.85 -12.69 15.58
C ARG A 284 19.41 -11.93 16.78
N GLY A 285 20.40 -12.51 17.46
CA GLY A 285 21.26 -11.77 18.40
C GLY A 285 21.20 -12.28 19.84
N HIS A 286 21.01 -13.57 20.04
CA HIS A 286 21.16 -14.24 21.34
C HIS A 286 22.62 -14.20 21.78
N CYS A 287 22.89 -13.78 23.02
CA CYS A 287 24.25 -13.77 23.54
C CYS A 287 24.76 -15.20 23.80
N GLU A 288 23.85 -16.12 24.10
CA GLU A 288 24.14 -17.54 24.28
C GLU A 288 24.46 -18.26 22.96
N ALA A 289 24.25 -17.59 21.82
CA ALA A 289 24.67 -18.10 20.52
C ALA A 289 26.14 -17.79 20.19
N ASP A 290 26.83 -16.97 21.00
CA ASP A 290 28.26 -16.72 20.88
C ASP A 290 29.05 -17.94 21.40
N PRO A 291 29.97 -18.55 20.62
CA PRO A 291 30.79 -19.68 21.06
C PRO A 291 31.65 -19.42 22.32
N SER A 292 31.89 -18.14 22.67
CA SER A 292 32.59 -17.75 23.90
C SER A 292 31.70 -17.65 25.13
N HIS A 293 30.38 -17.75 24.97
CA HIS A 293 29.43 -17.71 26.07
C HIS A 293 29.53 -18.99 26.93
N PRO A 294 29.52 -18.91 28.27
CA PRO A 294 29.63 -20.08 29.15
C PRO A 294 28.59 -21.17 28.89
N ASP A 295 27.38 -20.75 28.51
CA ASP A 295 26.24 -21.64 28.22
C ASP A 295 26.03 -21.90 26.72
N TYR A 296 27.05 -21.68 25.87
CA TYR A 296 26.92 -21.93 24.43
C TYR A 296 26.52 -23.39 24.15
N PRO A 297 25.41 -23.63 23.43
CA PRO A 297 24.85 -24.98 23.31
C PRO A 297 25.61 -25.91 22.36
N GLY A 298 26.46 -25.37 21.47
CA GLY A 298 27.25 -26.16 20.52
C GLY A 298 26.44 -27.01 19.53
N LYS A 299 25.15 -26.72 19.35
CA LYS A 299 24.22 -27.48 18.50
C LYS A 299 23.58 -26.55 17.47
N ILE A 300 23.28 -27.09 16.28
CA ILE A 300 22.54 -26.43 15.20
C ILE A 300 21.11 -27.00 15.13
N ASN A 301 20.13 -26.13 14.89
CA ASN A 301 18.71 -26.46 14.77
C ASN A 301 18.31 -26.77 13.32
N SER A 302 17.04 -27.15 13.12
CA SER A 302 16.49 -27.57 11.82
C SER A 302 16.56 -26.53 10.70
N VAL A 303 16.69 -25.24 11.02
CA VAL A 303 16.82 -24.14 10.05
C VAL A 303 18.26 -23.65 9.87
N GLY A 304 19.23 -24.41 10.40
CA GLY A 304 20.65 -24.15 10.23
C GLY A 304 21.21 -23.06 11.14
N MET A 305 20.55 -22.75 12.26
CA MET A 305 20.98 -21.74 13.25
C MET A 305 21.45 -22.39 14.54
N VAL A 306 22.19 -21.66 15.39
CA VAL A 306 22.52 -22.14 16.74
C VAL A 306 21.22 -22.44 17.50
N HIS A 307 21.15 -23.62 18.13
CA HIS A 307 19.95 -24.14 18.77
C HIS A 307 19.80 -23.60 20.20
N ILE A 308 19.02 -22.53 20.35
CA ILE A 308 18.82 -21.81 21.63
C ILE A 308 17.56 -22.30 22.38
N SER A 309 16.78 -23.20 21.80
CA SER A 309 15.50 -23.66 22.36
C SER A 309 15.57 -24.17 23.81
N GLU A 310 16.58 -24.96 24.19
CA GLU A 310 16.71 -25.47 25.56
C GLU A 310 16.79 -24.33 26.59
N ILE A 311 17.53 -23.27 26.27
CA ILE A 311 17.75 -22.11 27.16
C ILE A 311 16.49 -21.24 27.18
N TYR A 312 16.01 -20.85 26.00
CA TYR A 312 14.87 -19.93 25.88
C TYR A 312 13.60 -20.52 26.48
N TYR A 313 13.27 -21.79 26.19
CA TYR A 313 12.04 -22.38 26.69
C TYR A 313 12.10 -22.75 28.17
N ALA A 314 13.28 -23.01 28.73
CA ALA A 314 13.44 -23.17 30.18
C ALA A 314 13.14 -21.85 30.89
N TRP A 315 13.69 -20.73 30.38
CA TRP A 315 13.39 -19.39 30.85
C TRP A 315 11.89 -19.05 30.73
N VAL A 316 11.25 -19.38 29.59
CA VAL A 316 9.80 -19.20 29.40
C VAL A 316 9.00 -19.98 30.44
N ASN A 317 9.30 -21.26 30.66
CA ASN A 317 8.59 -22.08 31.62
C ASN A 317 8.67 -21.51 33.04
N GLU A 318 9.84 -21.03 33.46
CA GLU A 318 10.04 -20.45 34.78
C GLU A 318 9.25 -19.14 34.93
N VAL A 319 9.35 -18.23 33.94
CA VAL A 319 8.59 -16.97 33.93
C VAL A 319 7.09 -17.23 34.00
N VAL A 320 6.58 -18.12 33.15
CA VAL A 320 5.15 -18.43 33.07
C VAL A 320 4.66 -19.05 34.38
N SER A 321 5.39 -20.02 34.93
CA SER A 321 5.00 -20.67 36.19
C SER A 321 4.84 -19.65 37.32
N ARG A 322 5.78 -18.72 37.46
CA ARG A 322 5.75 -17.68 38.50
C ARG A 322 4.67 -16.61 38.28
N VAL A 323 4.38 -16.24 37.04
CA VAL A 323 3.28 -15.30 36.75
C VAL A 323 1.92 -15.95 37.07
N LEU A 324 1.75 -17.24 36.77
CA LEU A 324 0.51 -17.96 37.00
C LEU A 324 0.21 -18.23 38.48
N GLU A 325 1.21 -18.16 39.37
CA GLU A 325 0.97 -18.13 40.82
C GLU A 325 0.13 -16.91 41.25
N VAL A 326 0.20 -15.81 40.50
CA VAL A 326 -0.56 -14.58 40.74
C VAL A 326 -1.81 -14.51 39.85
N TYR A 327 -1.69 -14.88 38.58
CA TYR A 327 -2.77 -14.81 37.58
C TYR A 327 -2.99 -16.16 36.88
N PRO A 328 -3.73 -17.11 37.49
CA PRO A 328 -3.83 -18.50 37.01
C PRO A 328 -4.63 -18.68 35.70
N ASP A 329 -5.34 -17.64 35.25
CA ASP A 329 -6.20 -17.63 34.07
C ASP A 329 -5.50 -17.17 32.78
N LYS A 330 -4.26 -16.69 32.86
CA LYS A 330 -3.55 -16.05 31.73
C LYS A 330 -2.87 -17.06 30.81
N TRP A 331 -2.67 -16.63 29.58
CA TRP A 331 -2.03 -17.38 28.50
C TRP A 331 -0.87 -16.61 27.89
N PHE A 332 0.06 -17.34 27.26
CA PHE A 332 1.29 -16.75 26.71
C PHE A 332 1.51 -17.25 25.29
N GLY A 333 1.60 -16.34 24.32
CA GLY A 333 2.01 -16.68 22.97
C GLY A 333 3.49 -16.36 22.75
N LEU A 334 4.14 -17.07 21.83
CA LEU A 334 5.50 -16.78 21.39
C LEU A 334 5.72 -17.21 19.95
N LEU A 335 6.89 -16.88 19.39
CA LEU A 335 7.33 -17.32 18.07
C LEU A 335 8.41 -18.39 18.20
N ALA A 336 8.21 -19.54 17.55
CA ALA A 336 9.30 -20.46 17.24
C ALA A 336 9.96 -19.94 15.95
N TYR A 337 11.03 -19.16 16.11
CA TYR A 337 11.63 -18.31 15.07
C TYR A 337 13.17 -18.35 15.16
N TYR A 338 13.83 -18.52 14.01
CA TYR A 338 15.29 -18.65 13.88
C TYR A 338 15.95 -19.58 14.91
N GLU A 339 16.80 -19.07 15.81
CA GLU A 339 17.57 -19.83 16.80
C GLU A 339 16.69 -20.66 17.75
N VAL A 340 15.42 -20.26 17.95
CA VAL A 340 14.43 -20.96 18.79
C VAL A 340 13.34 -21.65 17.97
N MET A 341 13.65 -22.07 16.73
CA MET A 341 12.69 -22.73 15.83
C MET A 341 12.26 -24.13 16.29
N ASP A 342 13.19 -24.90 16.88
CA ASP A 342 12.95 -26.29 17.28
C ASP A 342 12.33 -26.38 18.68
N PRO A 343 11.54 -27.43 18.98
CA PRO A 343 11.05 -27.65 20.33
C PRO A 343 12.20 -27.97 21.32
N PRO A 344 12.04 -27.64 22.61
CA PRO A 344 12.96 -28.08 23.65
C PRO A 344 12.82 -29.58 23.95
N SER A 345 13.79 -30.17 24.66
CA SER A 345 13.76 -31.58 25.08
C SER A 345 12.79 -31.89 26.24
N PHE A 346 12.11 -30.88 26.77
CA PHE A 346 11.21 -30.98 27.93
C PHE A 346 9.84 -30.36 27.63
N PRO A 347 8.77 -30.75 28.36
CA PRO A 347 7.45 -30.18 28.17
C PRO A 347 7.41 -28.65 28.37
N LEU A 348 6.78 -27.96 27.44
CA LEU A 348 6.45 -26.55 27.58
C LEU A 348 5.24 -26.39 28.52
N HIS A 349 5.20 -25.29 29.25
CA HIS A 349 4.08 -25.02 30.15
C HIS A 349 2.75 -25.02 29.37
N PRO A 350 1.67 -25.69 29.83
CA PRO A 350 0.43 -25.88 29.06
C PRO A 350 -0.36 -24.59 28.77
N ARG A 351 0.07 -23.46 29.32
CA ARG A 351 -0.46 -22.11 29.04
C ARG A 351 0.34 -21.35 27.97
N VAL A 352 1.28 -22.00 27.31
CA VAL A 352 2.14 -21.41 26.27
C VAL A 352 1.75 -21.96 24.91
N ILE A 353 1.56 -21.06 23.93
CA ILE A 353 1.23 -21.39 22.54
C ILE A 353 2.37 -20.91 21.63
N PRO A 354 3.24 -21.81 21.15
CA PRO A 354 4.26 -21.47 20.16
C PRO A 354 3.65 -21.32 18.77
N PHE A 355 3.99 -20.23 18.09
CA PHE A 355 3.68 -20.00 16.68
C PHE A 355 4.86 -20.44 15.81
N ILE A 356 4.69 -21.55 15.07
CA ILE A 356 5.72 -22.17 14.24
C ILE A 356 5.86 -21.39 12.94
N THR A 357 7.00 -20.71 12.77
CA THR A 357 7.28 -19.82 11.64
C THR A 357 7.84 -20.59 10.44
N LYS A 358 7.09 -20.62 9.33
CA LYS A 358 7.55 -21.26 8.09
C LYS A 358 6.82 -20.74 6.86
N ASP A 359 7.54 -20.48 5.78
CA ASP A 359 6.97 -20.36 4.44
C ASP A 359 6.66 -21.77 3.90
N ARG A 360 5.39 -22.16 3.96
CA ARG A 360 4.99 -23.53 3.61
C ARG A 360 4.79 -23.77 2.11
N LEU A 361 5.09 -22.80 1.24
CA LEU A 361 5.36 -23.11 -0.17
C LEU A 361 6.53 -24.10 -0.28
N ALA A 362 7.48 -24.07 0.67
CA ALA A 362 8.62 -24.99 0.68
C ALA A 362 8.22 -26.48 0.71
N TRP A 363 6.99 -26.81 1.14
CA TRP A 363 6.50 -28.18 1.24
C TRP A 363 6.11 -28.81 -0.11
N ILE A 364 6.29 -28.10 -1.23
CA ILE A 364 6.33 -28.71 -2.57
C ILE A 364 7.54 -29.65 -2.76
N ASP A 365 8.56 -29.52 -1.91
CA ASP A 365 9.66 -30.45 -1.78
C ASP A 365 9.34 -31.48 -0.69
N ASP A 366 9.36 -32.76 -1.05
CA ASP A 366 8.92 -33.84 -0.15
C ASP A 366 9.83 -33.99 1.07
N GLU A 367 11.14 -33.79 0.91
CA GLU A 367 12.09 -33.90 2.02
C GLU A 367 11.85 -32.79 3.04
N ILE A 368 11.58 -31.57 2.55
CA ILE A 368 11.28 -30.42 3.40
C ILE A 368 9.92 -30.56 4.08
N ARG A 369 8.91 -31.07 3.36
CA ARG A 369 7.59 -31.37 3.91
C ARG A 369 7.67 -32.41 5.02
N GLU A 370 8.35 -33.54 4.79
CA GLU A 370 8.55 -34.59 5.78
C GLU A 370 9.36 -34.10 6.99
N ALA A 371 10.39 -33.27 6.79
CA ALA A 371 11.12 -32.65 7.89
C ALA A 371 10.23 -31.70 8.72
N GLY A 372 9.40 -30.89 8.06
CA GLY A 372 8.41 -30.04 8.72
C GLY A 372 7.36 -30.85 9.49
N HIS A 373 6.91 -31.98 8.95
CA HIS A 373 5.98 -32.88 9.64
C HIS A 373 6.61 -33.47 10.91
N ARG A 374 7.84 -33.97 10.84
CA ARG A 374 8.57 -34.45 12.03
C ARG A 374 8.77 -33.37 13.09
N GLN A 375 9.06 -32.15 12.67
CA GLN A 375 9.16 -31.00 13.59
C GLN A 375 7.81 -30.71 14.26
N MET A 376 6.71 -30.77 13.51
CA MET A 376 5.36 -30.60 14.03
C MET A 376 5.00 -31.71 15.03
N GLU A 377 5.31 -32.97 14.73
CA GLU A 377 5.16 -34.10 15.65
C GLU A 377 5.94 -33.87 16.95
N ALA A 378 7.21 -33.46 16.86
CA ALA A 378 8.04 -33.15 18.03
C ALA A 378 7.47 -31.97 18.85
N TRP A 379 6.91 -30.96 18.20
CA TRP A 379 6.21 -29.88 18.89
C TRP A 379 4.97 -30.36 19.65
N ASN A 380 4.20 -31.27 19.05
CA ASN A 380 3.02 -31.87 19.68
C ASN A 380 3.35 -32.78 20.88
N GLU A 381 4.58 -33.29 20.97
CA GLU A 381 5.03 -34.06 22.15
C GLU A 381 5.28 -33.18 23.37
N VAL A 382 5.66 -31.91 23.16
CA VAL A 382 6.09 -31.01 24.25
C VAL A 382 5.15 -29.85 24.52
N ALA A 383 4.32 -29.44 23.56
CA ALA A 383 3.37 -28.34 23.70
C ALA A 383 1.92 -28.85 23.70
N ALA A 384 1.09 -28.32 24.60
CA ALA A 384 -0.32 -28.70 24.69
C ALA A 384 -1.13 -28.24 23.46
N GLN A 385 -0.72 -27.12 22.86
CA GLN A 385 -1.30 -26.52 21.67
C GLN A 385 -0.21 -25.80 20.89
N VAL A 386 -0.39 -25.70 19.57
CA VAL A 386 0.51 -24.97 18.68
C VAL A 386 -0.28 -24.10 17.71
N ALA A 387 0.34 -23.05 17.21
CA ALA A 387 -0.21 -22.23 16.15
C ALA A 387 0.81 -22.11 15.00
N TRP A 388 0.34 -21.69 13.83
CA TRP A 388 1.18 -21.48 12.67
C TRP A 388 1.36 -19.99 12.37
N TYR A 389 2.58 -19.63 11.99
CA TYR A 389 2.89 -18.37 11.33
C TYR A 389 3.38 -18.71 9.93
N ASP A 390 2.66 -18.27 8.91
CA ASP A 390 2.97 -18.57 7.51
C ASP A 390 3.33 -17.33 6.70
N TYR A 391 4.42 -17.41 5.92
CA TYR A 391 4.89 -16.34 5.05
C TYR A 391 4.32 -16.52 3.64
N MET A 392 3.06 -16.14 3.48
CA MET A 392 2.31 -16.25 2.22
C MET A 392 2.41 -15.01 1.32
N TYR A 393 3.48 -14.24 1.49
CA TYR A 393 3.75 -12.98 0.79
C TYR A 393 3.31 -12.98 -0.68
N GLY A 394 2.69 -11.88 -1.08
CA GLY A 394 2.17 -11.63 -2.41
C GLY A 394 2.85 -10.48 -3.14
N ALA A 395 2.03 -9.71 -3.84
CA ALA A 395 2.44 -8.48 -4.52
C ALA A 395 2.92 -7.43 -3.50
N ASN A 396 4.23 -7.14 -3.53
CA ASN A 396 5.03 -6.22 -2.69
C ASN A 396 6.46 -6.76 -2.60
N PHE A 397 6.58 -8.08 -2.71
CA PHE A 397 7.82 -8.85 -2.61
C PHE A 397 8.09 -9.67 -3.88
N TYR A 398 7.02 -10.12 -4.54
CA TYR A 398 7.07 -10.90 -5.77
C TYR A 398 6.50 -10.11 -6.95
N VAL A 399 7.17 -10.17 -8.10
CA VAL A 399 6.82 -9.42 -9.33
C VAL A 399 5.91 -10.19 -10.27
N VAL A 400 5.55 -11.42 -9.94
CA VAL A 400 4.52 -12.22 -10.62
C VAL A 400 3.56 -12.79 -9.57
N PRO A 401 2.29 -13.12 -9.92
CA PRO A 401 1.33 -13.66 -8.96
C PRO A 401 1.88 -14.88 -8.23
N ARG A 402 2.03 -14.80 -6.90
CA ARG A 402 2.53 -15.91 -6.07
C ARG A 402 1.40 -16.80 -5.58
N ILE A 403 1.00 -17.76 -6.43
CA ILE A 403 -0.16 -18.65 -6.24
C ILE A 403 0.29 -20.08 -5.94
N PHE A 404 -0.35 -20.72 -4.96
CA PHE A 404 -0.11 -22.11 -4.55
C PHE A 404 -1.33 -22.64 -3.77
N ASN A 405 -2.51 -22.41 -4.34
CA ASN A 405 -3.81 -22.62 -3.70
C ASN A 405 -4.02 -24.08 -3.24
N HIS A 406 -3.63 -25.04 -4.06
CA HIS A 406 -3.77 -26.47 -3.76
C HIS A 406 -2.85 -26.90 -2.62
N VAL A 407 -1.60 -26.46 -2.66
CA VAL A 407 -0.61 -26.69 -1.59
C VAL A 407 -1.08 -26.05 -0.28
N MET A 408 -1.63 -24.83 -0.34
CA MET A 408 -2.23 -24.18 0.83
C MET A 408 -3.39 -25.01 1.42
N ALA A 409 -4.26 -25.56 0.57
CA ALA A 409 -5.37 -26.40 1.03
C ALA A 409 -4.89 -27.69 1.72
N GLU A 410 -3.89 -28.36 1.14
CA GLU A 410 -3.24 -29.52 1.77
C GLU A 410 -2.60 -29.16 3.11
N ASN A 411 -1.91 -28.02 3.18
CA ASN A 411 -1.29 -27.53 4.40
C ASN A 411 -2.31 -27.28 5.52
N PHE A 412 -3.46 -26.66 5.22
CA PHE A 412 -4.50 -26.44 6.23
C PHE A 412 -5.19 -27.73 6.66
N ARG A 413 -5.41 -28.71 5.76
CA ARG A 413 -5.90 -30.04 6.16
C ARG A 413 -4.91 -30.74 7.10
N TYR A 414 -3.62 -30.66 6.78
CA TYR A 414 -2.57 -31.17 7.66
C TYR A 414 -2.56 -30.46 9.02
N ALA A 415 -2.69 -29.13 9.04
CA ALA A 415 -2.75 -28.34 10.27
C ALA A 415 -3.90 -28.79 11.18
N LYS A 416 -5.11 -28.93 10.61
CA LYS A 416 -6.30 -29.43 11.33
C LYS A 416 -6.07 -30.82 11.91
N ALA A 417 -5.44 -31.72 11.15
CA ALA A 417 -5.15 -33.07 11.60
C ALA A 417 -4.07 -33.15 12.70
N ASN A 418 -3.31 -32.08 12.93
CA ASN A 418 -2.15 -32.06 13.85
C ASN A 418 -2.28 -31.03 14.98
N ASN A 419 -3.51 -30.78 15.46
CA ASN A 419 -3.80 -29.93 16.62
C ASN A 419 -3.31 -28.48 16.53
N VAL A 420 -3.19 -27.94 15.31
CA VAL A 420 -2.93 -26.51 15.12
C VAL A 420 -4.19 -25.74 15.51
N VAL A 421 -4.11 -24.86 16.52
CA VAL A 421 -5.28 -24.14 17.05
C VAL A 421 -5.49 -22.77 16.41
N GLY A 422 -4.51 -22.29 15.63
CA GLY A 422 -4.50 -20.93 15.12
C GLY A 422 -3.52 -20.71 13.96
N THR A 423 -3.84 -19.76 13.10
CA THR A 423 -3.05 -19.38 11.92
C THR A 423 -2.90 -17.86 11.84
N TYR A 424 -1.64 -17.43 11.80
CA TYR A 424 -1.26 -16.09 11.39
C TYR A 424 -0.62 -16.16 10.00
N THR A 425 -1.14 -15.40 9.05
CA THR A 425 -0.67 -15.41 7.67
C THR A 425 -0.12 -14.06 7.29
N GLU A 426 1.19 -13.99 7.06
CA GLU A 426 1.85 -12.78 6.59
C GLU A 426 1.80 -12.72 5.06
N MET A 427 0.94 -11.85 4.50
CA MET A 427 0.59 -11.91 3.08
C MET A 427 0.87 -10.61 2.31
N TYR A 428 0.52 -9.43 2.83
CA TYR A 428 0.67 -8.15 2.11
C TYR A 428 0.09 -8.22 0.68
N HIS A 429 -1.15 -8.69 0.58
CA HIS A 429 -1.78 -8.96 -0.72
C HIS A 429 -2.22 -7.67 -1.44
N THR A 430 -2.32 -7.77 -2.76
CA THR A 430 -3.07 -6.83 -3.62
C THR A 430 -4.07 -7.60 -4.49
N VAL A 431 -4.78 -6.92 -5.40
CA VAL A 431 -5.62 -7.61 -6.39
C VAL A 431 -4.87 -8.63 -7.26
N LEU A 432 -3.55 -8.49 -7.41
CA LEU A 432 -2.70 -9.44 -8.16
C LEU A 432 -2.72 -10.85 -7.53
N ASP A 433 -2.89 -10.95 -6.21
CA ASP A 433 -2.95 -12.22 -5.48
C ASP A 433 -4.27 -12.98 -5.70
N GLY A 434 -5.26 -12.35 -6.36
CA GLY A 434 -6.47 -13.01 -6.86
C GLY A 434 -7.25 -13.76 -5.79
N PRO A 435 -7.57 -15.05 -6.00
CA PRO A 435 -8.37 -15.83 -5.06
C PRO A 435 -7.63 -16.19 -3.76
N LYS A 436 -6.30 -16.09 -3.71
CA LYS A 436 -5.48 -16.63 -2.60
C LYS A 436 -5.91 -16.10 -1.22
N PRO A 437 -6.12 -14.78 -0.99
CA PRO A 437 -6.54 -14.27 0.32
C PRO A 437 -7.94 -14.77 0.71
N TRP A 438 -8.89 -14.75 -0.24
CA TRP A 438 -10.27 -15.19 -0.02
C TRP A 438 -10.31 -16.69 0.29
N LEU A 439 -9.65 -17.50 -0.54
CA LEU A 439 -9.54 -18.94 -0.36
C LEU A 439 -8.88 -19.29 0.99
N SER A 440 -7.81 -18.56 1.36
CA SER A 440 -7.17 -18.73 2.66
C SER A 440 -8.15 -18.49 3.81
N ALA A 441 -8.99 -17.45 3.74
CA ALA A 441 -10.01 -17.19 4.77
C ALA A 441 -11.06 -18.32 4.85
N ARG A 442 -11.53 -18.84 3.71
CA ARG A 442 -12.46 -19.98 3.67
C ARG A 442 -11.86 -21.24 4.30
N LEU A 443 -10.63 -21.59 3.90
CA LEU A 443 -9.97 -22.80 4.38
C LEU A 443 -9.49 -22.68 5.82
N GLN A 444 -9.22 -21.47 6.33
CA GLN A 444 -8.97 -21.27 7.75
C GLN A 444 -10.23 -21.47 8.60
N TRP A 445 -11.42 -21.24 8.04
CA TRP A 445 -12.69 -21.60 8.68
C TRP A 445 -12.95 -23.11 8.56
N ASN A 446 -12.86 -23.68 7.35
CA ASN A 446 -13.07 -25.09 7.11
C ASN A 446 -12.07 -25.66 6.07
N PRO A 447 -11.01 -26.35 6.51
CA PRO A 447 -10.00 -26.95 5.62
C PRO A 447 -10.51 -28.10 4.74
N ASP A 448 -11.67 -28.69 5.06
CA ASP A 448 -12.21 -29.84 4.34
C ASP A 448 -13.03 -29.45 3.10
N GLN A 449 -13.18 -28.14 2.83
CA GLN A 449 -13.85 -27.67 1.63
C GLN A 449 -13.07 -28.06 0.37
N ASP A 450 -13.81 -28.32 -0.71
CA ASP A 450 -13.22 -28.60 -2.02
C ASP A 450 -12.59 -27.32 -2.58
N VAL A 451 -11.29 -27.39 -2.84
CA VAL A 451 -10.50 -26.24 -3.31
C VAL A 451 -10.87 -25.85 -4.74
N ASP A 452 -11.17 -26.81 -5.61
CA ASP A 452 -11.52 -26.58 -7.00
C ASP A 452 -12.91 -25.94 -7.11
N GLU A 453 -13.86 -26.37 -6.28
CA GLU A 453 -15.18 -25.76 -6.21
C GLU A 453 -15.11 -24.31 -5.72
N LEU A 454 -14.30 -24.03 -4.69
CA LEU A 454 -14.09 -22.67 -4.17
C LEU A 454 -13.41 -21.76 -5.20
N LEU A 455 -12.39 -22.25 -5.89
CA LEU A 455 -11.71 -21.51 -6.95
C LEU A 455 -12.67 -21.23 -8.11
N ARG A 456 -13.42 -22.24 -8.56
CA ARG A 456 -14.43 -22.10 -9.61
C ARG A 456 -15.49 -21.06 -9.23
N GLU A 457 -15.98 -21.11 -8.00
CA GLU A 457 -16.91 -20.11 -7.48
C GLU A 457 -16.29 -18.71 -7.55
N TRP A 458 -15.06 -18.53 -7.04
CA TRP A 458 -14.39 -17.24 -7.04
C TRP A 458 -14.26 -16.68 -8.47
N TYR A 459 -13.83 -17.48 -9.44
CA TYR A 459 -13.69 -17.02 -10.83
C TYR A 459 -15.04 -16.62 -11.46
N VAL A 460 -16.08 -17.43 -11.29
CA VAL A 460 -17.42 -17.13 -11.82
C VAL A 460 -17.99 -15.87 -11.18
N ARG A 461 -17.82 -15.70 -9.86
CA ARG A 461 -18.32 -14.54 -9.12
C ARG A 461 -17.52 -13.29 -9.47
N ALA A 462 -16.21 -13.42 -9.66
CA ALA A 462 -15.33 -12.30 -9.98
C ALA A 462 -15.62 -11.71 -11.36
N VAL A 463 -15.72 -12.55 -12.40
CA VAL A 463 -15.72 -12.08 -13.81
C VAL A 463 -16.86 -12.64 -14.67
N GLY A 464 -17.72 -13.48 -14.12
CA GLY A 464 -18.84 -14.10 -14.84
C GLY A 464 -18.45 -15.43 -15.50
N PRO A 465 -19.43 -16.30 -15.80
CA PRO A 465 -19.20 -17.66 -16.28
C PRO A 465 -18.47 -17.75 -17.63
N GLU A 466 -18.62 -16.75 -18.50
CA GLU A 466 -17.96 -16.74 -19.83
C GLU A 466 -16.46 -16.43 -19.73
N ALA A 467 -16.05 -15.63 -18.75
CA ALA A 467 -14.66 -15.20 -18.55
C ALA A 467 -13.90 -16.06 -17.53
N ALA A 468 -14.63 -16.81 -16.69
CA ALA A 468 -14.07 -17.50 -15.54
C ALA A 468 -12.98 -18.53 -15.91
N ASP A 469 -13.15 -19.25 -17.01
CA ASP A 469 -12.17 -20.28 -17.41
C ASP A 469 -10.86 -19.65 -17.91
N ASP A 470 -10.92 -18.47 -18.56
CA ASP A 470 -9.71 -17.74 -18.96
C ASP A 470 -8.97 -17.18 -17.73
N LEU A 471 -9.72 -16.73 -16.71
CA LEU A 471 -9.13 -16.25 -15.46
C LEU A 471 -8.54 -17.39 -14.63
N ALA A 472 -9.20 -18.55 -14.62
CA ALA A 472 -8.67 -19.77 -14.01
C ALA A 472 -7.34 -20.16 -14.66
N ALA A 473 -7.30 -20.24 -16.00
CA ALA A 473 -6.08 -20.55 -16.74
C ALA A 473 -4.93 -19.58 -16.45
N PHE A 474 -5.22 -18.29 -16.24
CA PHE A 474 -4.21 -17.31 -15.86
C PHE A 474 -3.59 -17.63 -14.49
N TYR A 475 -4.40 -17.93 -13.48
CA TYR A 475 -3.88 -18.27 -12.15
C TYR A 475 -3.27 -19.68 -12.08
N GLU A 476 -3.77 -20.64 -12.85
CA GLU A 476 -3.20 -21.98 -13.00
C GLU A 476 -1.79 -21.93 -13.60
N LEU A 477 -1.54 -21.05 -14.58
CA LEU A 477 -0.20 -20.82 -15.13
C LEU A 477 0.78 -20.44 -14.02
N TRP A 478 0.40 -19.50 -13.17
CA TRP A 478 1.24 -19.04 -12.07
C TRP A 478 1.33 -20.05 -10.93
N GLU A 479 0.26 -20.78 -10.63
CA GLU A 479 0.31 -21.87 -9.67
C GLU A 479 1.26 -22.98 -10.12
N HIS A 480 1.20 -23.37 -11.39
CA HIS A 480 2.14 -24.32 -11.98
C HIS A 480 3.59 -23.80 -11.93
N PHE A 481 3.81 -22.51 -12.18
CA PHE A 481 5.13 -21.90 -12.04
C PHE A 481 5.69 -22.08 -10.60
N TRP A 482 4.90 -21.75 -9.59
CA TRP A 482 5.34 -21.78 -8.18
C TRP A 482 5.34 -23.17 -7.53
N THR A 483 4.61 -24.13 -8.08
CA THR A 483 4.52 -25.47 -7.47
C THR A 483 5.34 -26.52 -8.24
N VAL A 484 5.63 -26.28 -9.52
CA VAL A 484 6.35 -27.21 -10.38
C VAL A 484 7.67 -26.63 -10.88
N ARG A 485 7.63 -25.50 -11.60
CA ARG A 485 8.84 -24.97 -12.29
C ARG A 485 9.88 -24.38 -11.35
N ILE A 486 9.45 -23.86 -10.20
CA ILE A 486 10.39 -23.28 -9.22
C ILE A 486 11.22 -24.35 -8.50
N LYS A 487 10.72 -25.59 -8.42
CA LYS A 487 11.36 -26.71 -7.72
C LYS A 487 12.68 -27.06 -8.41
N GLY A 488 13.75 -27.23 -7.62
CA GLY A 488 15.10 -27.49 -8.15
C GLY A 488 15.82 -26.25 -8.71
N SER A 489 15.18 -25.07 -8.72
CA SER A 489 15.87 -23.84 -9.11
C SER A 489 16.89 -23.41 -8.05
N PRO A 490 18.01 -22.77 -8.43
CA PRO A 490 18.97 -22.25 -7.45
C PRO A 490 18.33 -21.33 -6.41
N TRP A 491 17.34 -20.51 -6.82
CA TRP A 491 16.63 -19.61 -5.92
C TRP A 491 15.83 -20.37 -4.83
N PHE A 492 15.21 -21.49 -5.19
CA PHE A 492 14.46 -22.32 -4.25
C PHE A 492 15.39 -23.16 -3.36
N GLU A 493 16.39 -23.81 -3.96
CA GLU A 493 17.29 -24.74 -3.24
C GLU A 493 18.06 -24.05 -2.11
N VAL A 494 18.50 -22.80 -2.30
CA VAL A 494 19.25 -22.08 -1.24
C VAL A 494 18.39 -21.71 -0.03
N ALA A 495 17.06 -21.75 -0.17
CA ALA A 495 16.13 -21.20 0.82
C ALA A 495 15.07 -22.18 1.34
N LYS A 496 14.85 -23.32 0.68
CA LYS A 496 13.81 -24.29 1.08
C LYS A 496 13.91 -24.77 2.53
N GLY A 497 15.12 -24.85 3.07
CA GLY A 497 15.39 -25.17 4.48
C GLY A 497 15.26 -24.01 5.48
N ARG A 498 15.13 -22.76 5.02
CA ARG A 498 15.05 -21.56 5.87
C ARG A 498 13.63 -21.31 6.38
N THR A 499 13.48 -20.37 7.32
CA THR A 499 12.18 -19.91 7.81
C THR A 499 11.28 -19.36 6.70
N TYR A 500 11.84 -18.60 5.75
CA TYR A 500 11.07 -18.01 4.64
C TYR A 500 11.84 -18.03 3.31
N MET A 501 11.11 -17.92 2.20
CA MET A 501 11.68 -17.79 0.86
C MET A 501 12.31 -16.40 0.63
N PRO A 502 13.26 -16.24 -0.33
CA PRO A 502 13.99 -14.99 -0.55
C PRO A 502 13.13 -13.84 -1.10
N PHE A 503 12.28 -13.23 -0.27
CA PHE A 503 11.32 -12.19 -0.67
C PHE A 503 11.96 -10.85 -1.11
N ASN A 504 13.25 -10.64 -0.84
CA ASN A 504 14.04 -9.49 -1.30
C ASN A 504 14.94 -9.83 -2.51
N ASP A 505 14.80 -11.03 -3.09
CA ASP A 505 15.61 -11.50 -4.21
C ASP A 505 14.69 -12.00 -5.33
N GLN A 506 14.75 -11.35 -6.48
CA GLN A 506 13.94 -11.66 -7.66
C GLN A 506 14.60 -12.66 -8.61
N GLY A 507 15.63 -13.41 -8.17
CA GLY A 507 16.34 -14.38 -9.00
C GLY A 507 15.46 -15.46 -9.64
N TYR A 508 14.29 -15.78 -9.06
CA TYR A 508 13.31 -16.68 -9.70
C TYR A 508 12.78 -16.16 -11.04
N VAL A 509 12.86 -14.85 -11.31
CA VAL A 509 12.38 -14.23 -12.57
C VAL A 509 13.17 -14.75 -13.77
N HIS A 510 14.39 -15.28 -13.58
CA HIS A 510 15.14 -15.96 -14.64
C HIS A 510 14.40 -17.17 -15.22
N LEU A 511 13.48 -17.77 -14.48
CA LEU A 511 12.66 -18.89 -14.96
C LEU A 511 11.41 -18.43 -15.71
N VAL A 512 11.00 -17.16 -15.56
CA VAL A 512 9.81 -16.64 -16.24
C VAL A 512 10.15 -16.36 -17.70
N THR A 513 9.33 -16.88 -18.60
CA THR A 513 9.52 -16.79 -20.05
C THR A 513 8.71 -15.65 -20.66
N ASP A 514 9.05 -15.26 -21.89
CA ASP A 514 8.27 -14.27 -22.64
C ASP A 514 6.88 -14.82 -22.99
N GLU A 515 6.76 -16.14 -23.17
CA GLU A 515 5.51 -16.84 -23.42
C GLU A 515 4.57 -16.77 -22.21
N ASP A 516 5.09 -16.92 -20.99
CA ASP A 516 4.30 -16.77 -19.75
C ASP A 516 3.62 -15.38 -19.69
N ILE A 517 4.34 -14.34 -20.08
CA ILE A 517 3.83 -12.96 -20.11
C ILE A 517 2.83 -12.76 -21.26
N GLN A 518 3.14 -13.25 -22.46
CA GLN A 518 2.24 -13.14 -23.61
C GLN A 518 0.91 -13.87 -23.37
N GLU A 519 0.97 -15.08 -22.82
CA GLU A 519 -0.22 -15.87 -22.52
C GLU A 519 -1.05 -15.22 -21.40
N SER A 520 -0.40 -14.74 -20.35
CA SER A 520 -1.08 -13.98 -19.29
C SER A 520 -1.84 -12.76 -19.84
N LYS A 521 -1.21 -11.99 -20.75
CA LYS A 521 -1.87 -10.84 -21.39
C LYS A 521 -3.04 -11.27 -22.26
N ARG A 522 -2.89 -12.34 -23.04
CA ARG A 522 -3.95 -12.88 -23.90
C ARG A 522 -5.16 -13.30 -23.06
N LEU A 523 -4.92 -14.02 -21.97
CA LEU A 523 -5.96 -14.48 -21.05
C LEU A 523 -6.67 -13.30 -20.39
N LEU A 524 -5.93 -12.36 -19.79
CA LEU A 524 -6.53 -11.21 -19.10
C LEU A 524 -7.29 -10.28 -20.05
N ALA A 525 -6.81 -10.08 -21.27
CA ALA A 525 -7.55 -9.33 -22.29
C ALA A 525 -8.87 -10.05 -22.67
N SER A 526 -8.84 -11.38 -22.77
CA SER A 526 -10.05 -12.19 -23.00
C SER A 526 -11.03 -12.10 -21.83
N VAL A 527 -10.53 -12.13 -20.58
CA VAL A 527 -11.34 -11.96 -19.37
C VAL A 527 -12.07 -10.62 -19.37
N VAL A 528 -11.38 -9.52 -19.64
CA VAL A 528 -11.99 -8.18 -19.73
C VAL A 528 -13.06 -8.11 -20.83
N ALA A 529 -12.80 -8.74 -21.98
CA ALA A 529 -13.74 -8.76 -23.10
C ALA A 529 -15.00 -9.60 -22.83
N LYS A 530 -14.87 -10.71 -22.09
CA LYS A 530 -15.96 -11.66 -21.79
C LYS A 530 -16.72 -11.34 -20.50
N ALA A 531 -16.19 -10.49 -19.62
CA ALA A 531 -16.87 -10.10 -18.39
C ALA A 531 -18.21 -9.42 -18.70
N GLN A 532 -19.28 -9.79 -17.98
CA GLN A 532 -20.65 -9.47 -18.39
C GLN A 532 -21.18 -8.20 -17.71
N THR A 533 -21.12 -8.14 -16.37
CA THR A 533 -21.67 -7.01 -15.59
C THR A 533 -20.64 -5.88 -15.40
N PRO A 534 -21.09 -4.64 -15.10
CA PRO A 534 -20.17 -3.53 -14.80
C PRO A 534 -19.17 -3.86 -13.68
N GLN A 535 -19.62 -4.51 -12.61
CA GLN A 535 -18.78 -4.91 -11.47
C GLN A 535 -17.76 -5.97 -11.88
N GLN A 536 -18.17 -6.96 -12.69
CA GLN A 536 -17.26 -7.99 -13.22
C GLN A 536 -16.18 -7.37 -14.12
N LYS A 537 -16.55 -6.41 -14.97
CA LYS A 537 -15.61 -5.68 -15.83
C LYS A 537 -14.64 -4.83 -15.02
N ALA A 538 -15.11 -4.17 -13.96
CA ALA A 538 -14.25 -3.39 -13.05
C ALA A 538 -13.18 -4.29 -12.39
N ARG A 539 -13.56 -5.45 -11.85
CA ARG A 539 -12.60 -6.42 -11.28
C ARG A 539 -11.62 -6.95 -12.32
N ALA A 540 -12.12 -7.33 -13.49
CA ALA A 540 -11.26 -7.80 -14.59
C ALA A 540 -10.22 -6.73 -14.99
N ALA A 541 -10.64 -5.47 -15.09
CA ALA A 541 -9.75 -4.35 -15.41
C ALA A 541 -8.71 -4.10 -14.31
N LEU A 542 -9.09 -4.18 -13.03
CA LEU A 542 -8.15 -4.06 -11.91
C LEU A 542 -7.10 -5.17 -11.91
N ILE A 543 -7.50 -6.42 -12.16
CA ILE A 543 -6.56 -7.55 -12.28
C ILE A 543 -5.61 -7.31 -13.47
N GLN A 544 -6.14 -6.94 -14.64
CA GLN A 544 -5.33 -6.62 -15.82
C GLN A 544 -4.33 -5.48 -15.55
N GLN A 545 -4.78 -4.39 -14.93
CA GLN A 545 -3.95 -3.24 -14.59
C GLN A 545 -2.84 -3.59 -13.58
N SER A 546 -3.13 -4.46 -12.61
CA SER A 546 -2.12 -4.96 -11.67
C SER A 546 -1.04 -5.80 -12.39
N PHE A 547 -1.43 -6.53 -13.45
CA PHE A 547 -0.49 -7.35 -14.22
C PHE A 547 0.45 -6.52 -15.11
N GLU A 548 0.11 -5.26 -15.44
CA GLU A 548 1.03 -4.35 -16.14
C GLU A 548 2.33 -4.14 -15.37
N TYR A 549 2.27 -4.16 -14.03
CA TYR A 549 3.46 -4.12 -13.16
C TYR A 549 4.32 -5.38 -13.35
N CYS A 550 3.70 -6.55 -13.45
CA CYS A 550 4.39 -7.82 -13.68
C CYS A 550 5.08 -7.82 -15.05
N GLU A 551 4.36 -7.43 -16.10
CA GLU A 551 4.90 -7.31 -17.44
C GLU A 551 6.12 -6.38 -17.47
N ALA A 552 5.95 -5.15 -16.95
CA ALA A 552 7.03 -4.16 -16.92
C ALA A 552 8.25 -4.68 -16.14
N SER A 553 8.02 -5.38 -15.02
CA SER A 553 9.07 -5.94 -14.18
C SER A 553 9.81 -7.08 -14.86
N VAL A 554 9.10 -8.08 -15.40
CA VAL A 554 9.72 -9.26 -16.03
C VAL A 554 10.43 -8.92 -17.33
N LEU A 555 9.83 -8.07 -18.18
CA LEU A 555 10.42 -7.70 -19.45
C LEU A 555 11.66 -6.81 -19.28
N SER A 556 11.75 -6.06 -18.18
CA SER A 556 12.93 -5.25 -17.88
C SER A 556 13.98 -5.97 -17.03
N TYR A 557 13.66 -7.14 -16.46
CA TYR A 557 14.55 -7.85 -15.56
C TYR A 557 15.84 -8.29 -16.29
N PRO A 558 17.04 -8.07 -15.71
CA PRO A 558 18.29 -8.56 -16.28
C PRO A 558 18.27 -10.09 -16.38
N ARG A 559 18.44 -10.65 -17.58
CA ARG A 559 18.50 -12.11 -17.77
C ARG A 559 19.95 -12.60 -17.82
N GLN A 560 20.16 -13.80 -17.28
CA GLN A 560 21.39 -14.54 -17.55
C GLN A 560 21.30 -15.12 -18.96
N ILE A 561 22.40 -14.99 -19.71
CA ILE A 561 22.53 -15.54 -21.05
C ILE A 561 23.92 -16.15 -21.23
N GLU A 562 24.03 -17.08 -22.18
CA GLU A 562 25.31 -17.68 -22.54
C GLU A 562 26.20 -16.69 -23.31
N ALA A 563 27.52 -16.83 -23.14
CA ALA A 563 28.49 -16.05 -23.89
C ALA A 563 28.48 -16.49 -25.37
N PRO A 564 28.56 -15.55 -26.33
CA PRO A 564 28.64 -15.88 -27.75
C PRO A 564 29.94 -16.63 -28.03
N GLN A 565 29.84 -17.77 -28.71
CA GLN A 565 30.99 -18.65 -29.01
C GLN A 565 31.71 -18.24 -30.30
N ASP A 566 31.02 -17.54 -31.19
CA ASP A 566 31.49 -17.13 -32.49
C ASP A 566 30.89 -15.78 -32.92
N GLU A 567 31.32 -15.30 -34.09
CA GLU A 567 30.93 -14.02 -34.66
C GLU A 567 29.43 -13.95 -34.94
N THR A 568 28.84 -15.04 -35.44
CA THR A 568 27.40 -15.07 -35.77
C THR A 568 26.57 -14.92 -34.51
N ALA A 569 26.92 -15.64 -33.44
CA ALA A 569 26.29 -15.53 -32.15
C ALA A 569 26.45 -14.14 -31.53
N ALA A 570 27.63 -13.52 -31.67
CA ALA A 570 27.90 -12.19 -31.13
C ALA A 570 27.11 -11.09 -31.85
N LEU A 571 27.03 -11.14 -33.19
CA LEU A 571 26.22 -10.21 -34.00
C LEU A 571 24.72 -10.39 -33.74
N ALA A 572 24.25 -11.63 -33.59
CA ALA A 572 22.87 -11.93 -33.22
C ALA A 572 22.53 -11.39 -31.81
N LEU A 573 23.47 -11.52 -30.88
CA LEU A 573 23.32 -10.97 -29.53
C LEU A 573 23.23 -9.44 -29.54
N LEU A 574 24.13 -8.76 -30.27
CA LEU A 574 24.05 -7.31 -30.45
C LEU A 574 22.73 -6.90 -31.11
N THR A 575 22.29 -7.58 -32.16
CA THR A 575 21.01 -7.31 -32.82
C THR A 575 19.82 -7.40 -31.86
N LYS A 576 19.76 -8.48 -31.05
CA LYS A 576 18.72 -8.67 -30.03
C LYS A 576 18.73 -7.57 -28.96
N VAL A 577 19.92 -7.11 -28.54
CA VAL A 577 20.04 -5.95 -27.64
C VAL A 577 19.39 -4.74 -28.30
N GLY A 578 19.68 -4.49 -29.57
CA GLY A 578 19.11 -3.37 -30.32
C GLY A 578 17.58 -3.41 -30.31
N GLU A 579 16.99 -4.55 -30.64
CA GLU A 579 15.54 -4.75 -30.71
C GLU A 579 14.82 -4.56 -29.36
N THR A 580 15.47 -4.90 -28.25
CA THR A 580 14.81 -4.98 -26.93
C THR A 580 15.17 -3.86 -25.96
N LEU A 581 16.32 -3.19 -26.15
CA LEU A 581 16.90 -2.25 -25.17
C LEU A 581 15.92 -1.15 -24.73
N GLU A 582 15.25 -0.50 -25.67
CA GLU A 582 14.33 0.60 -25.35
C GLU A 582 13.14 0.12 -24.51
N GLN A 583 12.54 -1.02 -24.86
CA GLN A 583 11.44 -1.60 -24.12
C GLN A 583 11.87 -2.02 -22.71
N ARG A 584 13.07 -2.58 -22.55
CA ARG A 584 13.61 -2.99 -21.24
C ARG A 584 13.82 -1.80 -20.32
N VAL A 585 14.50 -0.75 -20.80
CA VAL A 585 14.73 0.48 -20.03
C VAL A 585 13.41 1.17 -19.69
N LYS A 586 12.49 1.28 -20.65
CA LYS A 586 11.15 1.84 -20.41
C LYS A 586 10.36 1.02 -19.39
N GLY A 587 10.40 -0.31 -19.46
CA GLY A 587 9.74 -1.20 -18.51
C GLY A 587 10.26 -1.02 -17.08
N ALA A 588 11.57 -0.86 -16.91
CA ALA A 588 12.19 -0.63 -15.60
C ALA A 588 11.72 0.67 -14.94
N SER A 589 11.53 1.74 -15.71
CA SER A 589 10.93 2.99 -15.21
C SER A 589 9.42 2.83 -14.98
N LYS A 590 8.71 2.23 -15.95
CA LYS A 590 7.27 2.09 -15.94
C LYS A 590 6.74 1.37 -14.70
N ARG A 591 7.44 0.34 -14.19
CA ARG A 591 7.00 -0.37 -12.99
C ARG A 591 6.95 0.54 -11.75
N HIS A 592 7.89 1.46 -11.60
CA HIS A 592 7.90 2.41 -10.49
C HIS A 592 6.84 3.50 -10.67
N GLU A 593 6.68 4.00 -11.91
CA GLU A 593 5.60 4.93 -12.26
C GLU A 593 4.23 4.34 -11.98
N LEU A 594 4.01 3.06 -12.30
CA LEU A 594 2.76 2.35 -12.01
C LEU A 594 2.46 2.34 -10.51
N VAL A 595 3.41 1.87 -9.69
CA VAL A 595 3.24 1.84 -8.23
C VAL A 595 2.95 3.23 -7.66
N ALA A 596 3.64 4.26 -8.13
CA ALA A 596 3.40 5.65 -7.70
C ALA A 596 2.04 6.20 -8.18
N SER A 597 1.58 5.77 -9.36
CA SER A 597 0.31 6.21 -9.96
C SER A 597 -0.94 5.54 -9.39
N TYR A 598 -0.78 4.45 -8.64
CA TYR A 598 -1.92 3.67 -8.11
C TYR A 598 -2.72 4.47 -7.08
N ALA A 599 -3.74 5.18 -7.58
CA ALA A 599 -4.73 5.86 -6.75
C ALA A 599 -5.71 4.86 -6.12
N HIS A 600 -6.04 3.77 -6.83
CA HIS A 600 -7.01 2.78 -6.39
C HIS A 600 -6.47 1.94 -5.21
N PRO A 601 -7.18 1.85 -4.07
CA PRO A 601 -6.69 1.14 -2.89
C PRO A 601 -6.31 -0.33 -3.10
N LEU A 602 -7.00 -1.05 -4.00
CA LEU A 602 -6.69 -2.46 -4.32
C LEU A 602 -5.40 -2.67 -5.13
N LEU A 603 -4.87 -1.62 -5.76
CA LEU A 603 -3.60 -1.65 -6.49
C LEU A 603 -2.43 -1.19 -5.62
N ARG A 604 -2.70 -0.51 -4.50
CA ARG A 604 -1.65 0.06 -3.65
C ARG A 604 -0.93 -1.03 -2.87
N PHE A 605 0.38 -0.91 -2.88
CA PHE A 605 1.28 -1.77 -2.12
C PHE A 605 1.20 -1.38 -0.63
N PRO A 606 0.89 -2.30 0.30
CA PRO A 606 0.72 -1.95 1.71
C PRO A 606 2.03 -1.58 2.42
N LEU A 607 3.18 -1.96 1.85
CA LEU A 607 4.51 -1.52 2.27
C LEU A 607 5.20 -0.75 1.12
N PRO A 608 6.23 0.09 1.44
CA PRO A 608 7.13 0.61 0.41
C PRO A 608 7.70 -0.52 -0.44
N ASP A 609 7.97 -0.23 -1.72
CA ASP A 609 8.50 -1.22 -2.66
C ASP A 609 9.83 -1.81 -2.12
N ARG A 610 9.84 -3.13 -1.90
CA ARG A 610 11.00 -3.88 -1.39
C ARG A 610 11.68 -4.70 -2.49
N ILE A 611 11.21 -4.59 -3.73
CA ILE A 611 11.77 -5.29 -4.87
C ILE A 611 13.08 -4.62 -5.28
N GLY A 612 14.06 -5.42 -5.70
CA GLY A 612 15.36 -4.91 -6.13
C GLY A 612 15.22 -3.83 -7.22
N ARG A 613 16.11 -2.83 -7.21
CA ARG A 613 16.18 -1.83 -8.29
C ARG A 613 17.08 -2.38 -9.41
N TRP A 614 16.57 -2.31 -10.64
CA TRP A 614 17.31 -2.53 -11.88
C TRP A 614 16.82 -1.51 -12.90
N SER A 615 17.70 -1.12 -13.81
CA SER A 615 17.46 -0.05 -14.80
C SER A 615 17.01 -0.55 -16.17
N GLY A 616 16.94 -1.87 -16.37
CA GLY A 616 16.56 -2.49 -17.65
C GLY A 616 17.68 -2.59 -18.66
N TRP A 617 18.88 -2.10 -18.34
CA TRP A 617 20.03 -2.22 -19.22
C TRP A 617 20.55 -3.67 -19.29
N PRO A 618 21.02 -4.13 -20.47
CA PRO A 618 21.33 -5.53 -20.72
C PRO A 618 22.76 -5.86 -20.24
N THR A 619 22.92 -5.99 -18.92
CA THR A 619 24.22 -6.15 -18.26
C THR A 619 24.99 -7.40 -18.70
N ALA A 620 24.32 -8.55 -18.82
CA ALA A 620 24.99 -9.80 -19.20
C ALA A 620 25.44 -9.75 -20.66
N GLU A 621 24.56 -9.24 -21.54
CA GLU A 621 24.85 -9.01 -22.95
C GLU A 621 26.03 -8.05 -23.11
N PHE A 622 26.04 -6.94 -22.37
CA PHE A 622 27.13 -5.97 -22.37
C PHE A 622 28.46 -6.65 -22.02
N ALA A 623 28.52 -7.36 -20.88
CA ALA A 623 29.74 -8.00 -20.42
C ALA A 623 30.28 -9.03 -21.44
N HIS A 624 29.38 -9.81 -22.04
CA HIS A 624 29.75 -10.80 -23.06
C HIS A 624 30.25 -10.17 -24.37
N LEU A 625 29.62 -9.08 -24.81
CA LEU A 625 30.03 -8.36 -26.02
C LEU A 625 31.38 -7.67 -25.82
N VAL A 626 31.62 -7.00 -24.68
CA VAL A 626 32.94 -6.43 -24.34
C VAL A 626 34.01 -7.52 -24.38
N ARG A 627 33.74 -8.65 -23.70
CA ARG A 627 34.68 -9.76 -23.63
C ARG A 627 34.99 -10.32 -25.02
N TYR A 628 33.97 -10.54 -25.85
CA TYR A 628 34.15 -11.02 -27.21
C TYR A 628 35.02 -10.05 -28.03
N MET A 629 34.74 -8.75 -27.95
CA MET A 629 35.55 -7.72 -28.63
C MET A 629 37.01 -7.75 -28.16
N GLN A 630 37.26 -7.86 -26.85
CA GLN A 630 38.63 -7.90 -26.30
C GLN A 630 39.40 -9.19 -26.64
N GLU A 631 38.74 -10.35 -26.58
CA GLU A 631 39.41 -11.65 -26.76
C GLU A 631 39.50 -12.09 -28.22
N ARG A 632 38.55 -11.69 -29.08
CA ARG A 632 38.38 -12.21 -30.45
C ARG A 632 38.52 -11.15 -31.53
N GLU A 633 38.34 -9.87 -31.20
CA GLU A 633 38.50 -8.75 -32.13
C GLU A 633 39.41 -7.62 -31.56
N PRO A 634 40.60 -7.93 -30.99
CA PRO A 634 41.43 -6.92 -30.33
C PRO A 634 41.91 -5.81 -31.29
N ASP A 635 42.09 -6.12 -32.56
CA ASP A 635 42.46 -5.18 -33.63
C ASP A 635 41.24 -4.68 -34.45
N GLY A 636 40.02 -4.97 -33.95
CA GLY A 636 38.75 -4.74 -34.64
C GLY A 636 38.26 -5.94 -35.45
N GLY A 637 36.95 -5.97 -35.73
CA GLY A 637 36.27 -7.04 -36.45
C GLY A 637 34.82 -6.69 -36.79
N PRO A 638 34.02 -7.65 -37.32
CA PRO A 638 32.63 -7.39 -37.72
C PRO A 638 31.74 -6.88 -36.58
N LEU A 639 31.84 -7.45 -35.38
CA LEU A 639 31.07 -6.97 -34.24
C LEU A 639 31.47 -5.54 -33.87
N THR A 640 32.76 -5.30 -33.72
CA THR A 640 33.33 -3.99 -33.40
C THR A 640 32.88 -2.92 -34.39
N ARG A 641 32.91 -3.21 -35.70
CA ARG A 641 32.46 -2.27 -36.73
C ARG A 641 30.97 -1.94 -36.59
N GLN A 642 30.14 -2.93 -36.26
CA GLN A 642 28.71 -2.69 -36.03
C GLN A 642 28.46 -1.85 -34.77
N VAL A 643 29.24 -2.07 -33.71
CA VAL A 643 29.19 -1.22 -32.50
C VAL A 643 29.65 0.21 -32.82
N GLU A 644 30.71 0.39 -33.59
CA GLU A 644 31.15 1.72 -34.05
C GLU A 644 30.09 2.42 -34.92
N GLU A 645 29.37 1.67 -35.75
CA GLU A 645 28.25 2.20 -36.52
C GLU A 645 27.11 2.67 -35.61
N TRP A 646 26.75 1.88 -34.59
CA TRP A 646 25.76 2.28 -33.58
C TRP A 646 26.15 3.53 -32.81
N ALA A 647 27.44 3.74 -32.55
CA ALA A 647 27.94 4.94 -31.90
C ALA A 647 27.91 6.18 -32.80
N ARG A 648 28.00 6.02 -34.14
CA ARG A 648 28.10 7.13 -35.11
C ARG A 648 26.78 7.51 -35.78
N THR A 649 25.84 6.58 -35.95
CA THR A 649 24.58 6.81 -36.67
C THR A 649 23.54 7.46 -35.75
N PRO A 650 22.60 8.29 -36.26
CA PRO A 650 21.42 8.77 -35.51
C PRO A 650 20.46 7.61 -35.17
N GLN A 651 20.88 6.76 -34.25
CA GLN A 651 20.09 5.72 -33.59
C GLN A 651 19.33 6.33 -32.39
N PRO A 652 18.28 5.65 -31.88
CA PRO A 652 17.72 5.92 -30.56
C PRO A 652 18.83 5.99 -29.51
N ARG A 653 18.77 6.98 -28.61
CA ARG A 653 19.90 7.35 -27.75
C ARG A 653 20.47 6.18 -26.94
N GLN A 654 19.61 5.30 -26.42
CA GLN A 654 20.02 4.17 -25.59
C GLN A 654 20.99 3.25 -26.34
N ARG A 655 20.75 2.99 -27.64
CA ARG A 655 21.65 2.17 -28.46
C ARG A 655 23.01 2.84 -28.67
N ARG A 656 23.02 4.16 -28.86
CA ARG A 656 24.26 4.94 -29.01
C ARG A 656 25.07 4.93 -27.72
N ALA A 657 24.44 5.24 -26.59
CA ALA A 657 25.10 5.19 -25.28
C ALA A 657 25.62 3.79 -24.95
N PHE A 658 24.84 2.74 -25.24
CA PHE A 658 25.30 1.36 -25.10
C PHE A 658 26.59 1.09 -25.90
N ALA A 659 26.62 1.51 -27.16
CA ALA A 659 27.76 1.32 -28.06
C ALA A 659 28.98 2.16 -27.64
N GLU A 660 28.79 3.43 -27.27
CA GLU A 660 29.85 4.30 -26.74
C GLU A 660 30.50 3.70 -25.48
N LEU A 661 29.69 3.11 -24.60
CA LEU A 661 30.19 2.49 -23.39
C LEU A 661 30.91 1.17 -23.68
N LEU A 662 30.40 0.34 -24.62
CA LEU A 662 31.09 -0.87 -25.07
C LEU A 662 32.51 -0.55 -25.57
N LEU A 663 32.63 0.48 -26.42
CA LEU A 663 33.91 0.93 -26.95
C LEU A 663 34.81 1.51 -25.85
N SER A 664 34.25 2.33 -24.96
CA SER A 664 34.98 2.91 -23.83
C SER A 664 35.56 1.83 -22.91
N VAL A 665 34.77 0.80 -22.57
CA VAL A 665 35.21 -0.31 -21.71
C VAL A 665 36.23 -1.19 -22.44
N ARG A 666 36.02 -1.48 -23.74
CA ARG A 666 37.00 -2.22 -24.56
C ARG A 666 38.37 -1.52 -24.53
N ASP A 667 38.38 -0.21 -24.72
CA ASP A 667 39.59 0.60 -24.86
C ASP A 667 40.20 1.04 -23.52
N GLY A 668 39.58 0.69 -22.38
CA GLY A 668 40.01 1.13 -21.05
C GLY A 668 39.88 2.63 -20.82
N GLN A 669 38.97 3.30 -21.54
CA GLN A 669 38.69 4.73 -21.42
C GLN A 669 37.57 5.00 -20.40
N SER A 670 37.54 6.22 -19.86
CA SER A 670 36.46 6.70 -18.96
C SER A 670 36.31 5.95 -17.63
N LEU A 671 37.43 5.40 -17.12
CA LEU A 671 37.48 4.72 -15.82
C LEU A 671 37.42 5.71 -14.65
N LEU A 672 36.51 5.48 -13.71
CA LEU A 672 36.36 6.27 -12.47
C LEU A 672 37.13 5.67 -11.30
N THR A 673 37.24 4.34 -11.23
CA THR A 673 37.97 3.64 -10.18
C THR A 673 39.48 3.84 -10.32
N LYS A 674 40.17 4.05 -9.19
CA LYS A 674 41.63 4.18 -9.14
C LYS A 674 42.27 2.90 -8.62
N ALA A 675 43.40 2.51 -9.21
CA ALA A 675 44.09 1.25 -8.93
C ALA A 675 43.15 0.01 -8.94
N PRO A 676 42.44 -0.26 -10.05
CA PRO A 676 41.40 -1.30 -10.11
C PRO A 676 41.94 -2.74 -9.99
N SER A 677 43.19 -2.98 -10.40
CA SER A 677 43.92 -4.27 -10.32
C SER A 677 44.97 -4.30 -9.20
N PHE A 678 44.96 -3.29 -8.33
CA PHE A 678 45.78 -3.25 -7.11
C PHE A 678 47.31 -3.32 -7.30
N GLU A 679 47.83 -3.05 -8.50
CA GLU A 679 49.26 -3.22 -8.83
C GLU A 679 50.19 -2.36 -7.96
N ASP A 680 49.87 -1.07 -7.76
CA ASP A 680 50.65 -0.18 -6.89
C ASP A 680 50.14 -0.27 -5.43
N PRO A 681 50.94 -0.79 -4.49
CA PRO A 681 50.52 -0.95 -3.09
C PRO A 681 50.30 0.39 -2.36
N THR A 682 51.04 1.44 -2.73
CA THR A 682 50.92 2.77 -2.12
C THR A 682 49.64 3.44 -2.55
N GLU A 683 49.35 3.39 -3.85
CA GLU A 683 48.10 3.94 -4.38
C GLU A 683 46.91 3.15 -3.85
N THR A 684 46.98 1.81 -3.91
CA THR A 684 45.94 0.91 -3.41
C THR A 684 45.57 1.21 -1.96
N GLY A 685 46.56 1.33 -1.07
CA GLY A 685 46.33 1.64 0.35
C GLY A 685 45.73 3.02 0.61
N ARG A 686 45.82 3.95 -0.34
CA ARG A 686 45.23 5.29 -0.24
C ARG A 686 43.76 5.32 -0.67
N VAL A 687 43.41 4.55 -1.70
CA VAL A 687 42.11 4.69 -2.39
C VAL A 687 41.14 3.53 -2.13
N TRP A 688 41.62 2.38 -1.64
CA TRP A 688 40.78 1.24 -1.27
C TRP A 688 40.71 1.07 0.25
N HIS A 689 39.50 1.06 0.76
CA HIS A 689 39.20 0.91 2.18
C HIS A 689 38.64 -0.49 2.48
N LYS A 690 38.86 -0.96 3.70
CA LYS A 690 38.47 -2.29 4.17
C LYS A 690 37.27 -2.16 5.10
N TRP A 691 36.11 -2.70 4.70
CA TRP A 691 34.92 -2.73 5.53
C TRP A 691 34.68 -4.14 6.08
N ILE A 692 34.58 -4.29 7.40
CA ILE A 692 34.38 -5.56 8.09
C ILE A 692 33.34 -5.33 9.20
N VAL A 693 32.26 -6.10 9.20
CA VAL A 693 31.15 -5.93 10.17
C VAL A 693 31.45 -6.65 11.49
N SER A 694 31.94 -7.89 11.44
CA SER A 694 32.21 -8.72 12.62
C SER A 694 33.57 -9.40 12.55
N THR A 695 33.72 -10.44 11.74
CA THR A 695 34.96 -11.22 11.58
C THR A 695 35.40 -11.26 10.12
N GLY A 696 36.72 -11.36 9.91
CA GLY A 696 37.34 -11.52 8.60
C GLY A 696 38.61 -10.71 8.44
N SER A 697 39.32 -10.93 7.35
CA SER A 697 40.50 -10.16 6.96
C SER A 697 40.47 -9.81 5.46
N ILE A 698 41.08 -8.68 5.11
CA ILE A 698 41.26 -8.23 3.72
C ILE A 698 42.71 -7.78 3.55
N GLN A 699 43.44 -8.39 2.61
CA GLN A 699 44.87 -8.19 2.42
C GLN A 699 45.24 -8.22 0.94
N ARG A 700 46.08 -7.28 0.50
CA ARG A 700 46.63 -7.30 -0.86
C ARG A 700 47.68 -8.41 -0.95
N VAL A 701 47.58 -9.25 -1.97
CA VAL A 701 48.49 -10.38 -2.22
C VAL A 701 49.00 -10.34 -3.66
N GLU A 702 50.06 -11.09 -3.95
CA GLU A 702 50.68 -11.14 -5.30
C GLU A 702 50.77 -12.56 -5.88
N ASP A 703 50.08 -13.53 -5.27
CA ASP A 703 50.15 -14.95 -5.61
C ASP A 703 49.04 -15.39 -6.58
N VAL A 704 47.83 -14.86 -6.42
CA VAL A 704 46.66 -15.18 -7.25
C VAL A 704 46.06 -13.88 -7.78
N ALA A 705 46.18 -13.64 -9.09
CA ALA A 705 45.63 -12.46 -9.77
C ALA A 705 44.96 -12.85 -11.09
N TYR A 706 43.99 -12.05 -11.54
CA TYR A 706 43.33 -12.24 -12.83
C TYR A 706 44.09 -11.52 -13.94
N THR A 707 44.40 -10.24 -13.72
CA THR A 707 45.35 -9.49 -14.55
C THR A 707 46.50 -8.98 -13.71
N GLY A 708 47.63 -8.65 -14.35
CA GLY A 708 48.80 -8.15 -13.63
C GLY A 708 49.40 -9.19 -12.67
N ARG A 709 49.69 -8.75 -11.44
CA ARG A 709 50.37 -9.53 -10.41
C ARG A 709 49.73 -9.42 -9.03
N ALA A 710 48.74 -8.55 -8.80
CA ALA A 710 48.17 -8.32 -7.47
C ALA A 710 46.65 -8.56 -7.41
N SER A 711 46.14 -8.90 -6.22
CA SER A 711 44.70 -8.96 -5.92
C SER A 711 44.42 -8.71 -4.44
N PHE A 712 43.14 -8.62 -4.04
CA PHE A 712 42.75 -8.69 -2.63
C PHE A 712 42.33 -10.11 -2.24
N LEU A 713 43.04 -10.70 -1.26
CA LEU A 713 42.60 -11.88 -0.52
C LEU A 713 41.67 -11.47 0.62
N ILE A 714 40.50 -12.09 0.66
CA ILE A 714 39.46 -11.98 1.68
C ILE A 714 39.31 -13.36 2.34
N GLU A 715 39.45 -13.44 3.66
CA GLU A 715 39.48 -14.72 4.39
C GLU A 715 38.72 -14.62 5.72
N GLY A 716 37.97 -15.68 6.06
CA GLY A 716 37.26 -15.80 7.34
C GLY A 716 36.12 -14.78 7.51
N MET A 717 35.53 -14.35 6.40
CA MET A 717 34.64 -13.21 6.35
C MET A 717 33.20 -13.60 6.70
N MET A 718 32.72 -13.12 7.85
CA MET A 718 31.29 -13.20 8.13
C MET A 718 30.52 -12.17 7.30
N ARG A 719 30.88 -10.89 7.33
CA ARG A 719 30.36 -9.90 6.37
C ARG A 719 31.32 -8.72 6.21
N GLY A 720 31.68 -8.40 4.97
CA GLY A 720 32.60 -7.31 4.68
C GLY A 720 33.10 -7.32 3.24
N GLY A 721 34.02 -6.41 2.91
CA GLY A 721 34.52 -6.24 1.56
C GLY A 721 35.44 -5.03 1.33
N PRO A 722 36.28 -5.03 0.29
CA PRO A 722 36.98 -3.82 -0.14
C PRO A 722 36.00 -2.85 -0.81
N HIS A 723 36.20 -1.55 -0.58
CA HIS A 723 35.39 -0.50 -1.20
C HIS A 723 36.19 0.75 -1.59
N GLN A 724 35.66 1.49 -2.55
CA GLN A 724 36.19 2.78 -3.01
C GLN A 724 35.04 3.76 -3.28
N THR A 725 35.23 5.03 -2.93
CA THR A 725 34.27 6.12 -3.19
C THR A 725 34.89 7.14 -4.14
N PHE A 726 34.13 7.61 -5.12
CA PHE A 726 34.57 8.60 -6.12
C PHE A 726 33.41 9.52 -6.52
N ASP A 727 33.74 10.64 -7.17
CA ASP A 727 32.75 11.57 -7.70
C ASP A 727 32.14 10.98 -8.99
N ILE A 728 30.85 11.18 -9.18
CA ILE A 728 30.11 10.67 -10.34
C ILE A 728 29.18 11.75 -10.88
N GLN A 729 28.90 11.69 -12.18
CA GLN A 729 27.97 12.58 -12.85
C GLN A 729 26.79 11.75 -13.39
N PRO A 730 25.68 12.39 -13.79
CA PRO A 730 24.61 11.67 -14.45
C PRO A 730 25.08 11.09 -15.78
N GLY A 731 24.64 9.87 -16.10
CA GLY A 731 25.12 9.14 -17.28
C GLY A 731 25.08 7.63 -17.13
N LEU A 732 25.55 6.87 -18.12
CA LEU A 732 25.53 5.41 -18.09
C LEU A 732 26.84 4.89 -17.50
N ALA A 733 26.76 4.00 -16.51
CA ALA A 733 27.92 3.39 -15.86
C ALA A 733 27.92 1.86 -16.02
N ALA A 734 29.06 1.32 -16.45
CA ALA A 734 29.36 -0.12 -16.36
C ALA A 734 30.24 -0.35 -15.14
N VAL A 735 29.83 -1.27 -14.28
CA VAL A 735 30.54 -1.63 -13.05
C VAL A 735 30.88 -3.11 -13.13
N ALA A 736 32.12 -3.51 -12.85
CA ALA A 736 32.48 -4.92 -12.83
C ALA A 736 33.54 -5.22 -11.76
N ALA A 737 33.58 -6.47 -11.33
CA ALA A 737 34.64 -7.02 -10.48
C ALA A 737 34.92 -8.48 -10.88
N ARG A 738 36.18 -8.89 -10.81
CA ARG A 738 36.59 -10.29 -10.95
C ARG A 738 36.78 -10.90 -9.57
N TYR A 739 36.43 -12.17 -9.45
CA TYR A 739 36.68 -12.93 -8.24
C TYR A 739 37.06 -14.37 -8.50
N PHE A 740 37.78 -14.97 -7.56
CA PHE A 740 38.19 -16.37 -7.58
C PHE A 740 38.00 -16.98 -6.18
N ALA A 741 37.25 -18.08 -6.12
CA ALA A 741 37.18 -18.95 -4.95
C ALA A 741 38.01 -20.22 -5.24
N PRO A 742 38.91 -20.66 -4.33
CA PRO A 742 39.67 -21.89 -4.51
C PRO A 742 38.78 -23.12 -4.68
N GLU A 743 39.33 -24.17 -5.30
CA GLU A 743 38.69 -25.48 -5.35
C GLU A 743 38.48 -26.02 -3.93
N GLY A 744 37.29 -26.58 -3.66
CA GLY A 744 36.90 -27.03 -2.32
C GLY A 744 36.25 -25.96 -1.43
N THR A 745 35.94 -24.77 -1.96
CA THR A 745 35.10 -23.79 -1.25
C THR A 745 33.66 -24.31 -1.07
N GLU A 746 33.21 -24.39 0.18
CA GLU A 746 31.89 -24.92 0.55
C GLU A 746 30.92 -23.84 1.07
N ASP A 747 31.43 -22.75 1.66
CA ASP A 747 30.63 -21.72 2.31
C ASP A 747 30.82 -20.31 1.73
N GLY A 748 29.80 -19.47 1.93
CA GLY A 748 29.84 -18.05 1.62
C GLY A 748 29.29 -17.64 0.26
N THR A 749 29.05 -16.34 0.15
CA THR A 749 28.48 -15.69 -1.03
C THR A 749 29.22 -14.40 -1.35
N ILE A 750 29.20 -13.99 -2.62
CA ILE A 750 29.74 -12.73 -3.10
C ILE A 750 28.67 -11.90 -3.81
N GLN A 751 28.73 -10.58 -3.65
CA GLN A 751 27.83 -9.62 -4.28
C GLN A 751 28.58 -8.31 -4.56
N LEU A 752 28.30 -7.67 -5.69
CA LEU A 752 28.80 -6.33 -5.98
C LEU A 752 27.72 -5.31 -5.62
N ILE A 753 28.07 -4.30 -4.84
CA ILE A 753 27.15 -3.26 -4.37
C ILE A 753 27.66 -1.89 -4.82
N PHE A 754 26.79 -1.11 -5.43
CA PHE A 754 27.08 0.22 -5.96
C PHE A 754 26.12 1.25 -5.37
N HIS A 755 26.60 2.01 -4.39
CA HIS A 755 25.83 3.03 -3.69
C HIS A 755 25.96 4.38 -4.40
N LEU A 756 24.83 5.02 -4.70
CA LEU A 756 24.80 6.43 -5.07
C LEU A 756 24.61 7.29 -3.83
N LYS A 757 25.35 8.39 -3.77
CA LYS A 757 25.45 9.25 -2.60
C LYS A 757 25.30 10.73 -2.97
N ASN A 758 24.76 11.50 -2.04
CA ASN A 758 24.79 12.95 -2.12
C ASN A 758 26.20 13.49 -1.77
N GLU A 759 26.38 14.81 -1.87
CA GLU A 759 27.65 15.47 -1.58
C GLU A 759 28.13 15.23 -0.13
N GLN A 760 27.19 15.08 0.81
CA GLN A 760 27.47 14.79 2.22
C GLN A 760 27.83 13.31 2.49
N GLY A 761 27.78 12.46 1.46
CA GLY A 761 28.11 11.03 1.56
C GLY A 761 27.00 10.13 2.08
N ALA A 762 25.79 10.66 2.27
CA ALA A 762 24.62 9.87 2.63
C ALA A 762 24.17 9.02 1.43
N ASN A 763 23.77 7.78 1.69
CA ASN A 763 23.27 6.87 0.65
C ASN A 763 21.90 7.34 0.17
N LEU A 764 21.77 7.56 -1.13
CA LEU A 764 20.53 7.91 -1.81
C LEU A 764 19.83 6.67 -2.37
N THR A 765 20.57 5.83 -3.11
CA THR A 765 20.08 4.55 -3.63
C THR A 765 21.23 3.55 -3.75
N THR A 766 20.88 2.28 -3.96
CA THR A 766 21.85 1.19 -4.08
C THR A 766 21.45 0.27 -5.24
N TYR A 767 22.39 0.05 -6.15
CA TYR A 767 22.33 -1.02 -7.15
C TYR A 767 23.19 -2.19 -6.67
N GLN A 768 22.76 -3.41 -6.93
CA GLN A 768 23.48 -4.60 -6.47
C GLN A 768 23.25 -5.77 -7.40
N THR A 769 24.27 -6.62 -7.55
CA THR A 769 24.12 -7.87 -8.32
C THR A 769 23.29 -8.88 -7.54
N ALA A 770 22.86 -9.95 -8.20
CA ALA A 770 22.45 -11.16 -7.50
C ALA A 770 23.57 -11.64 -6.57
N ARG A 771 23.18 -12.30 -5.48
CA ARG A 771 24.11 -12.90 -4.54
C ARG A 771 24.54 -14.26 -5.09
N VAL A 772 25.84 -14.45 -5.30
CA VAL A 772 26.37 -15.67 -5.92
C VAL A 772 27.02 -16.56 -4.84
N PRO A 773 26.60 -17.83 -4.69
CA PRO A 773 27.32 -18.79 -3.85
C PRO A 773 28.73 -19.01 -4.36
N LEU A 774 29.75 -18.89 -3.50
CA LEU A 774 31.16 -19.03 -3.90
C LEU A 774 31.46 -20.44 -4.47
N ALA A 775 30.80 -21.46 -3.91
CA ALA A 775 30.92 -22.84 -4.40
C ALA A 775 30.52 -23.02 -5.88
N SER A 776 29.64 -22.17 -6.41
CA SER A 776 29.15 -22.28 -7.80
C SER A 776 30.23 -21.97 -8.86
N SER A 777 31.33 -21.36 -8.45
CA SER A 777 32.44 -20.94 -9.33
C SER A 777 33.81 -21.32 -8.77
N ALA A 778 33.86 -22.21 -7.79
CA ALA A 778 35.10 -22.70 -7.18
C ALA A 778 36.07 -23.24 -8.26
N GLY A 779 37.34 -22.88 -8.14
CA GLY A 779 38.41 -23.28 -9.05
C GLY A 779 38.55 -22.46 -10.34
N ARG A 780 37.72 -21.43 -10.57
CA ARG A 780 37.86 -20.56 -11.76
C ARG A 780 37.56 -19.08 -11.47
N TRP A 781 38.20 -18.19 -12.25
CA TRP A 781 37.87 -16.76 -12.22
C TRP A 781 36.48 -16.51 -12.79
N SER A 782 35.71 -15.69 -12.09
CA SER A 782 34.34 -15.32 -12.43
C SER A 782 34.15 -13.81 -12.33
N SER A 783 33.06 -13.29 -12.86
CA SER A 783 32.76 -11.85 -12.86
C SER A 783 31.41 -11.53 -12.24
N LEU A 784 31.36 -10.37 -11.61
CA LEU A 784 30.15 -9.66 -11.25
C LEU A 784 30.10 -8.39 -12.10
N ALA A 785 28.91 -8.04 -12.60
CA ALA A 785 28.74 -6.84 -13.40
C ALA A 785 27.39 -6.18 -13.15
N LEU A 786 27.36 -4.86 -13.26
CA LEU A 786 26.17 -4.01 -13.31
C LEU A 786 26.29 -3.06 -14.50
N LEU A 787 25.15 -2.70 -15.08
CA LEU A 787 25.07 -1.66 -16.09
C LEU A 787 23.90 -0.77 -15.67
N GLU A 788 24.20 0.44 -15.21
CA GLU A 788 23.21 1.29 -14.54
C GLU A 788 23.27 2.73 -15.04
N GLU A 789 22.09 3.32 -15.21
CA GLU A 789 21.95 4.74 -15.49
C GLU A 789 21.99 5.50 -14.16
N ILE A 790 22.95 6.40 -14.04
CA ILE A 790 23.16 7.27 -12.90
C ILE A 790 22.21 8.46 -13.04
N PRO A 791 21.17 8.57 -12.21
CA PRO A 791 20.25 9.70 -12.28
C PRO A 791 20.92 10.95 -11.73
N ALA A 792 20.43 12.12 -12.14
CA ALA A 792 20.91 13.38 -11.57
C ALA A 792 20.45 13.61 -10.13
N ALA A 793 19.29 13.08 -9.77
CA ALA A 793 18.78 13.12 -8.42
C ALA A 793 18.00 11.85 -8.08
N VAL A 794 17.93 11.52 -6.80
CA VAL A 794 17.09 10.46 -6.23
C VAL A 794 16.27 11.09 -5.11
N ASP A 795 14.95 10.92 -5.16
CA ASP A 795 14.00 11.50 -4.18
C ASP A 795 14.24 13.02 -3.94
N GLY A 796 14.54 13.75 -5.02
CA GLY A 796 14.81 15.20 -5.00
C GLY A 796 16.22 15.61 -4.56
N GLN A 797 17.09 14.67 -4.17
CA GLN A 797 18.47 14.96 -3.78
C GLN A 797 19.47 14.67 -4.90
N ALA A 798 20.38 15.60 -5.18
CA ALA A 798 21.38 15.45 -6.23
C ALA A 798 22.37 14.30 -5.94
N VAL A 799 22.62 13.46 -6.96
CA VAL A 799 23.68 12.46 -6.93
C VAL A 799 24.99 13.14 -7.26
N ALA A 800 25.97 13.03 -6.36
CA ALA A 800 27.29 13.65 -6.52
C ALA A 800 28.43 12.63 -6.44
N ARG A 801 28.22 11.53 -5.72
CA ARG A 801 29.24 10.52 -5.44
C ARG A 801 28.69 9.12 -5.63
N ALA A 802 29.60 8.18 -5.88
CA ALA A 802 29.30 6.77 -5.85
C ALA A 802 30.33 5.99 -5.04
N GLN A 803 29.90 4.86 -4.48
CA GLN A 803 30.76 3.93 -3.76
C GLN A 803 30.53 2.51 -4.27
N ILE A 804 31.63 1.86 -4.68
CA ILE A 804 31.64 0.45 -5.08
C ILE A 804 32.16 -0.41 -3.92
N VAL A 805 31.47 -1.53 -3.64
CA VAL A 805 31.81 -2.49 -2.59
C VAL A 805 31.74 -3.91 -3.14
N VAL A 806 32.82 -4.69 -3.00
CA VAL A 806 32.80 -6.13 -3.26
C VAL A 806 32.46 -6.84 -1.95
N THR A 807 31.19 -7.20 -1.76
CA THR A 807 30.69 -7.76 -0.49
C THR A 807 30.80 -9.27 -0.47
N ILE A 808 31.39 -9.80 0.60
CA ILE A 808 31.43 -11.21 0.95
C ILE A 808 30.56 -11.41 2.20
N ASP A 809 29.73 -12.45 2.19
CA ASP A 809 28.82 -12.78 3.29
C ASP A 809 28.87 -14.29 3.59
N SER A 810 28.98 -14.64 4.87
CA SER A 810 28.99 -16.00 5.43
C SER A 810 30.11 -16.92 4.89
N ALA A 811 31.28 -16.36 4.54
CA ALA A 811 32.47 -17.09 4.07
C ALA A 811 33.48 -17.28 5.21
N VAL A 812 33.04 -17.89 6.31
CA VAL A 812 33.82 -17.98 7.55
C VAL A 812 34.95 -19.00 7.47
N ASN A 813 34.83 -20.00 6.59
CA ASN A 813 35.86 -21.03 6.35
C ASN A 813 36.50 -20.92 4.96
N SER A 814 36.15 -19.90 4.19
CA SER A 814 36.55 -19.76 2.79
C SER A 814 37.49 -18.58 2.53
N LYS A 815 38.28 -18.74 1.47
CA LYS A 815 39.12 -17.70 0.87
C LYS A 815 38.47 -17.22 -0.42
N VAL A 816 38.53 -15.92 -0.66
CA VAL A 816 38.06 -15.30 -1.90
C VAL A 816 39.08 -14.27 -2.34
N TYR A 817 39.46 -14.30 -3.62
CA TYR A 817 40.31 -13.30 -4.23
C TYR A 817 39.44 -12.38 -5.07
N ALA A 818 39.65 -11.06 -4.96
CA ALA A 818 38.97 -10.05 -5.76
C ALA A 818 39.98 -9.22 -6.55
N ASP A 819 39.72 -9.01 -7.84
CA ASP A 819 40.60 -8.32 -8.78
C ASP A 819 39.79 -7.52 -9.81
N ASP A 820 40.43 -6.60 -10.54
CA ASP A 820 39.85 -5.79 -11.60
C ASP A 820 38.48 -5.18 -11.26
N VAL A 821 38.44 -4.43 -10.15
CA VAL A 821 37.22 -3.74 -9.72
C VAL A 821 37.11 -2.39 -10.44
N VAL A 822 36.33 -2.37 -11.52
CA VAL A 822 36.26 -1.27 -12.48
C VAL A 822 34.88 -0.60 -12.51
N VAL A 823 34.88 0.73 -12.64
CA VAL A 823 33.69 1.52 -12.98
C VAL A 823 34.02 2.41 -14.17
N CYS A 824 33.35 2.22 -15.30
CA CYS A 824 33.44 3.07 -16.48
C CYS A 824 32.15 3.88 -16.66
N HIS A 825 32.26 5.15 -17.02
CA HIS A 825 31.11 6.06 -17.08
C HIS A 825 31.13 6.96 -18.32
N ILE A 826 30.00 7.10 -19.00
CA ILE A 826 29.81 8.04 -20.11
C ILE A 826 28.68 9.03 -19.81
N LYS A 827 28.93 10.32 -20.11
CA LYS A 827 28.02 11.44 -19.81
C LYS A 827 26.76 11.49 -20.71
N SER A 828 26.69 10.69 -21.77
CA SER A 828 25.70 10.81 -22.85
C SER A 828 24.30 10.26 -22.53
N ALA A 829 23.91 10.16 -21.26
CA ALA A 829 22.69 9.46 -20.85
C ALA A 829 21.79 10.19 -19.81
N ILE A 830 21.29 11.40 -20.08
CA ILE A 830 20.17 12.00 -19.30
C ILE A 830 18.88 12.05 -20.16
N PRO A 831 17.87 11.16 -20.01
CA PRO A 831 16.69 11.12 -20.89
C PRO A 831 15.95 12.46 -20.93
N ALA A 832 15.31 12.82 -22.05
CA ALA A 832 14.53 14.06 -22.14
C ALA A 832 13.52 14.18 -20.99
N SER A 833 12.91 13.06 -20.60
CA SER A 833 12.02 12.97 -19.44
C SER A 833 12.69 13.35 -18.11
N PHE A 834 14.00 13.16 -17.94
CA PHE A 834 14.74 13.62 -16.75
C PHE A 834 15.01 15.12 -16.81
N TYR A 835 15.29 15.67 -18.00
CA TYR A 835 15.32 17.13 -18.17
C TYR A 835 13.95 17.72 -17.82
N GLU A 836 12.85 17.14 -18.32
CA GLU A 836 11.47 17.56 -18.02
C GLU A 836 11.16 17.45 -16.52
N GLN A 837 11.51 16.33 -15.90
CA GLN A 837 11.38 16.12 -14.44
C GLN A 837 12.29 17.01 -13.61
N ALA A 838 13.29 17.67 -14.19
CA ALA A 838 14.15 18.64 -13.51
C ALA A 838 13.75 20.09 -13.80
N ILE A 839 12.85 20.34 -14.75
CA ILE A 839 12.27 21.67 -14.95
C ILE A 839 11.49 22.03 -13.69
N ARG A 840 11.81 23.18 -13.10
CA ARG A 840 11.09 23.70 -11.93
C ARG A 840 10.65 25.13 -12.20
N PHE A 841 9.39 25.43 -11.92
CA PHE A 841 8.96 26.80 -11.70
C PHE A 841 9.34 27.19 -10.27
N GLU A 842 10.28 28.11 -10.16
CA GLU A 842 10.83 28.55 -8.88
C GLU A 842 9.74 29.23 -8.04
N GLY A 843 9.52 28.73 -6.81
CA GLY A 843 8.50 29.26 -5.91
C GLY A 843 7.13 28.56 -5.97
N LEU A 844 6.94 27.59 -6.87
CA LEU A 844 5.79 26.68 -6.87
C LEU A 844 6.22 25.30 -6.34
N SER A 845 5.66 24.86 -5.21
CA SER A 845 5.93 23.53 -4.62
C SER A 845 4.83 22.52 -4.96
N GLU A 846 5.15 21.22 -4.98
CA GLU A 846 4.19 20.12 -5.23
C GLU A 846 3.00 20.08 -4.24
N ALA A 847 3.11 20.71 -3.07
CA ALA A 847 1.99 20.88 -2.15
C ALA A 847 1.20 22.16 -2.48
N ALA A 848 -0.07 21.98 -2.87
CA ALA A 848 -1.03 23.00 -3.28
C ALA A 848 -1.35 24.04 -2.18
N LYS A 849 -0.45 25.01 -1.95
CA LYS A 849 -0.77 26.24 -1.22
C LYS A 849 -1.41 27.25 -2.18
N PRO A 850 -2.57 27.84 -1.83
CA PRO A 850 -3.15 28.89 -2.65
C PRO A 850 -2.19 30.08 -2.79
N VAL A 851 -2.05 30.60 -4.00
CA VAL A 851 -1.25 31.79 -4.33
C VAL A 851 -2.17 32.98 -4.53
N SER A 852 -1.75 34.16 -4.06
CA SER A 852 -2.47 35.42 -4.19
C SER A 852 -1.46 36.56 -4.35
N GLY A 853 -1.79 37.55 -5.18
CA GLY A 853 -0.90 38.66 -5.55
C GLY A 853 0.01 38.35 -6.74
N MET A 854 1.29 38.71 -6.67
CA MET A 854 2.24 38.60 -7.79
C MET A 854 3.05 37.30 -7.73
N LEU A 855 2.99 36.51 -8.79
CA LEU A 855 3.72 35.25 -8.96
C LEU A 855 4.84 35.41 -10.02
N ASP A 856 6.07 35.05 -9.66
CA ASP A 856 7.21 35.03 -10.58
C ASP A 856 7.22 33.69 -11.34
N ALA A 857 7.03 33.71 -12.66
CA ALA A 857 7.06 32.51 -13.50
C ALA A 857 8.50 32.10 -13.88
N ARG A 858 9.43 32.25 -12.92
CA ARG A 858 10.84 31.93 -13.12
C ARG A 858 11.00 30.42 -13.27
N LEU A 859 11.84 30.03 -14.22
CA LEU A 859 12.13 28.64 -14.54
C LEU A 859 13.59 28.30 -14.25
N SER A 860 13.84 27.10 -13.73
CA SER A 860 15.18 26.50 -13.69
C SER A 860 15.20 25.18 -14.47
N LEU A 861 16.32 24.94 -15.15
CA LEU A 861 16.64 23.69 -15.84
C LEU A 861 18.06 23.26 -15.42
N PRO A 862 18.23 22.64 -14.24
CA PRO A 862 19.54 22.37 -13.66
C PRO A 862 20.42 21.40 -14.47
N LEU A 863 19.82 20.63 -15.38
CA LEU A 863 20.49 19.57 -16.15
C LEU A 863 21.04 20.04 -17.50
N ALA A 864 20.67 21.25 -17.96
CA ALA A 864 21.17 21.81 -19.21
C ALA A 864 22.08 23.00 -18.91
N GLU A 865 23.23 23.06 -19.57
CA GLU A 865 24.06 24.25 -19.52
C GLU A 865 23.35 25.40 -20.26
N PRO A 866 23.47 26.66 -19.77
CA PRO A 866 22.80 27.80 -20.40
C PRO A 866 23.08 27.95 -21.90
N GLU A 867 24.29 27.59 -22.32
CA GLU A 867 24.75 27.58 -23.72
C GLU A 867 24.10 26.50 -24.60
N ASP A 868 23.37 25.53 -24.05
CA ASP A 868 22.72 24.47 -24.82
C ASP A 868 21.25 24.77 -25.12
N ILE A 869 20.66 25.76 -24.43
CA ILE A 869 19.28 26.21 -24.61
C ILE A 869 19.18 27.02 -25.91
N ARG A 870 18.21 26.68 -26.74
CA ARG A 870 17.98 27.30 -28.06
C ARG A 870 16.63 28.00 -28.16
N GLY A 871 15.68 27.66 -27.28
CA GLY A 871 14.36 28.29 -27.24
C GLY A 871 13.60 27.94 -25.96
N VAL A 872 12.81 28.88 -25.47
CA VAL A 872 11.95 28.77 -24.28
C VAL A 872 10.62 29.45 -24.58
N GLU A 873 9.52 28.78 -24.29
CA GLU A 873 8.16 29.31 -24.30
C GLU A 873 7.48 28.97 -22.96
N ILE A 874 6.83 29.94 -22.31
CA ILE A 874 6.02 29.71 -21.11
C ILE A 874 4.58 30.11 -21.43
N LEU A 875 3.64 29.24 -21.10
CA LEU A 875 2.20 29.42 -21.27
C LEU A 875 1.50 29.45 -19.91
N LEU A 876 0.49 30.30 -19.76
CA LEU A 876 -0.48 30.30 -18.66
C LEU A 876 -1.84 29.95 -19.24
N ASP A 877 -2.44 28.84 -18.80
CA ASP A 877 -3.70 28.31 -19.33
C ASP A 877 -3.74 28.30 -20.88
N ASP A 878 -2.72 27.67 -21.47
CA ASP A 878 -2.47 27.58 -22.92
C ASP A 878 -2.20 28.92 -23.66
N ARG A 879 -2.05 30.04 -22.94
CA ARG A 879 -1.73 31.34 -23.53
C ARG A 879 -0.26 31.70 -23.30
N PRO A 880 0.53 31.99 -24.36
CA PRO A 880 1.94 32.32 -24.20
C PRO A 880 2.13 33.64 -23.43
N ILE A 881 2.91 33.59 -22.35
CA ILE A 881 3.30 34.74 -21.53
C ILE A 881 4.79 35.08 -21.64
N TYR A 882 5.60 34.17 -22.20
CA TYR A 882 7.02 34.39 -22.46
C TYR A 882 7.50 33.59 -23.68
N GLN A 883 8.39 34.18 -24.49
CA GLN A 883 9.09 33.49 -25.57
C GLN A 883 10.50 34.08 -25.73
N GLY A 884 11.54 33.25 -25.72
CA GLY A 884 12.93 33.70 -25.79
C GLY A 884 13.93 32.60 -26.12
N ALA A 885 15.20 32.98 -26.34
CA ALA A 885 16.31 32.05 -26.59
C ALA A 885 17.04 31.58 -25.30
N ARG A 886 16.59 32.06 -24.13
CA ARG A 886 17.14 31.76 -22.80
C ARG A 886 16.01 31.61 -21.78
N LEU A 887 16.33 31.08 -20.60
CA LEU A 887 15.42 31.11 -19.45
C LEU A 887 15.15 32.56 -19.01
N PRO A 888 13.93 32.88 -18.50
CA PRO A 888 13.63 34.20 -17.95
C PRO A 888 14.44 34.48 -16.67
N ALA A 889 14.90 35.72 -16.53
CA ALA A 889 15.55 36.21 -15.33
C ALA A 889 14.52 36.40 -14.20
N ALA A 890 15.00 36.50 -12.96
CA ALA A 890 14.12 36.74 -11.83
C ALA A 890 13.29 38.02 -12.02
N LYS A 891 11.98 37.93 -11.79
CA LYS A 891 10.99 39.00 -11.98
C LYS A 891 10.83 39.51 -13.43
N GLU A 892 11.33 38.77 -14.43
CA GLU A 892 11.13 39.11 -15.85
C GLU A 892 9.70 38.79 -16.31
N VAL A 893 9.10 37.72 -15.77
CA VAL A 893 7.74 37.27 -16.10
C VAL A 893 6.91 37.21 -14.82
N MET A 894 6.14 38.26 -14.57
CA MET A 894 5.28 38.39 -13.39
C MET A 894 3.82 38.20 -13.77
N ILE A 895 3.12 37.32 -13.04
CA ILE A 895 1.68 37.05 -13.19
C ILE A 895 0.96 37.70 -12.02
N ASP A 896 0.03 38.61 -12.32
CA ASP A 896 -0.90 39.13 -11.30
C ASP A 896 -2.05 38.15 -11.12
N THR A 897 -1.97 37.30 -10.10
CA THR A 897 -2.96 36.26 -9.84
C THR A 897 -4.33 36.84 -9.49
N ARG A 898 -4.43 38.11 -9.07
CA ARG A 898 -5.72 38.77 -8.78
C ARG A 898 -6.55 39.07 -10.04
N ALA A 899 -5.92 38.99 -11.21
CA ALA A 899 -6.60 39.08 -12.50
C ALA A 899 -7.10 37.71 -13.00
N LEU A 900 -6.84 36.63 -12.25
CA LEU A 900 -7.31 35.27 -12.54
C LEU A 900 -8.54 34.96 -11.67
N ASP A 901 -9.40 34.08 -12.17
CA ASP A 901 -10.50 33.52 -11.37
C ASP A 901 -9.93 32.66 -10.24
N ASP A 902 -10.67 32.46 -9.14
CA ASP A 902 -10.27 31.52 -8.10
C ASP A 902 -10.46 30.09 -8.60
N GLY A 903 -9.38 29.30 -8.62
CA GLY A 903 -9.41 27.96 -9.20
C GLY A 903 -8.03 27.43 -9.53
N SER A 904 -7.99 26.31 -10.25
CA SER A 904 -6.72 25.72 -10.72
C SER A 904 -6.30 26.38 -12.04
N HIS A 905 -5.05 26.80 -12.10
CA HIS A 905 -4.39 27.32 -13.28
C HIS A 905 -3.13 26.50 -13.59
N GLU A 906 -2.70 26.49 -14.84
CA GLU A 906 -1.54 25.72 -15.28
C GLU A 906 -0.50 26.61 -15.96
N LEU A 907 0.76 26.47 -15.54
CA LEU A 907 1.92 26.97 -16.25
C LEU A 907 2.57 25.83 -17.03
N THR A 908 2.77 26.02 -18.33
CA THR A 908 3.49 25.06 -19.19
C THR A 908 4.75 25.70 -19.73
N ALA A 909 5.90 25.05 -19.55
CA ALA A 909 7.16 25.40 -20.17
C ALA A 909 7.46 24.47 -21.34
N ARG A 910 7.84 25.04 -22.49
CA ARG A 910 8.38 24.32 -23.65
C ARG A 910 9.79 24.82 -23.94
N ILE A 911 10.77 23.93 -23.92
CA ILE A 911 12.19 24.29 -24.04
C ILE A 911 12.83 23.47 -25.16
N LEU A 912 13.63 24.10 -26.02
CA LEU A 912 14.47 23.41 -27.00
C LEU A 912 15.92 23.38 -26.51
N VAL A 913 16.48 22.19 -26.33
CA VAL A 913 17.86 21.98 -25.85
C VAL A 913 18.66 21.19 -26.90
N THR A 914 19.90 21.63 -27.14
CA THR A 914 20.84 20.98 -28.08
C THR A 914 21.05 19.51 -27.69
N ASP A 915 21.03 18.59 -28.67
CA ASP A 915 21.18 17.13 -28.50
C ASP A 915 20.14 16.40 -27.63
N VAL A 916 19.23 17.12 -26.98
CA VAL A 916 18.12 16.58 -26.18
C VAL A 916 16.76 16.70 -26.90
N GLY A 917 16.53 17.80 -27.63
CA GLY A 917 15.29 18.05 -28.37
C GLY A 917 14.31 18.96 -27.62
N HIS A 918 13.01 18.82 -27.93
CA HIS A 918 11.94 19.58 -27.28
C HIS A 918 11.56 18.94 -25.95
N LEU A 919 11.56 19.74 -24.90
CA LEU A 919 11.16 19.40 -23.55
C LEU A 919 9.86 20.11 -23.21
N THR A 920 8.94 19.44 -22.53
CA THR A 920 7.73 20.05 -21.99
C THR A 920 7.57 19.71 -20.51
N SER A 921 7.22 20.71 -19.68
CA SER A 921 6.87 20.48 -18.28
C SER A 921 5.76 21.43 -17.87
N SER A 922 4.86 20.96 -17.01
CA SER A 922 3.75 21.77 -16.50
C SER A 922 3.75 21.80 -14.97
N ALA A 923 3.25 22.90 -14.41
CA ALA A 923 3.01 23.05 -12.99
C ALA A 923 1.64 23.71 -12.77
N THR A 924 0.83 23.12 -11.90
CA THR A 924 -0.47 23.68 -11.51
C THR A 924 -0.33 24.54 -10.26
N PHE A 925 -1.05 25.65 -10.20
CA PHE A 925 -1.22 26.43 -8.99
C PHE A 925 -2.69 26.77 -8.79
N VAL A 926 -3.09 26.93 -7.53
CA VAL A 926 -4.47 27.29 -7.18
C VAL A 926 -4.50 28.74 -6.71
N THR A 927 -5.36 29.54 -7.32
CA THR A 927 -5.64 30.90 -6.88
C THR A 927 -6.76 30.89 -5.84
N ARG A 928 -6.58 31.69 -4.79
CA ARG A 928 -7.63 31.95 -3.80
C ARG A 928 -7.58 33.41 -3.38
N ASN A 929 -7.86 34.27 -4.33
CA ASN A 929 -7.81 35.72 -4.20
C ASN A 929 -9.04 36.28 -3.50
N PHE A 930 -10.20 35.60 -3.56
CA PHE A 930 -11.48 36.21 -3.17
C PHE A 930 -12.18 35.49 -2.01
N TRP A 931 -12.87 36.27 -1.17
CA TRP A 931 -13.91 35.79 -0.26
C TRP A 931 -15.26 36.34 -0.71
N THR A 932 -16.33 35.62 -0.36
CA THR A 932 -17.72 36.06 -0.58
C THR A 932 -18.52 35.94 0.70
N LEU A 933 -19.48 36.84 0.90
CA LEU A 933 -20.47 36.79 1.98
C LEU A 933 -21.84 37.04 1.38
N TRP A 934 -22.76 36.10 1.58
CA TRP A 934 -24.16 36.20 1.19
C TRP A 934 -25.05 36.17 2.44
N ASP A 935 -25.91 37.17 2.58
CA ASP A 935 -26.89 37.26 3.67
C ASP A 935 -28.30 37.37 3.07
N PRO A 936 -29.07 36.26 3.07
CA PRO A 936 -30.43 36.22 2.55
C PRO A 936 -31.48 36.67 3.57
N PHE A 937 -31.09 37.20 4.73
CA PHE A 937 -32.01 37.60 5.80
C PHE A 937 -32.99 36.51 6.24
N ASP A 938 -32.52 35.26 6.33
CA ASP A 938 -33.31 34.14 6.85
C ASP A 938 -33.83 34.42 8.27
N PRO A 939 -35.11 34.13 8.56
CA PRO A 939 -35.64 34.25 9.91
C PRO A 939 -34.99 33.22 10.86
N PRO A 940 -34.88 33.52 12.16
CA PRO A 940 -34.38 32.58 13.16
C PRO A 940 -35.20 31.29 13.17
N THR A 941 -34.53 30.14 13.30
CA THR A 941 -35.20 28.83 13.35
C THR A 941 -35.17 28.27 14.76
N GLU A 942 -36.31 27.83 15.27
CA GLU A 942 -36.39 27.15 16.56
C GLU A 942 -36.13 25.65 16.38
N THR A 943 -35.17 25.09 17.12
CA THR A 943 -34.85 23.66 17.07
C THR A 943 -35.08 23.01 18.42
N ALA A 944 -35.64 21.79 18.42
CA ALA A 944 -36.05 21.06 19.62
C ALA A 944 -34.92 20.76 20.62
N TRP A 945 -33.65 20.86 20.20
CA TRP A 945 -32.47 20.55 21.01
C TRP A 945 -31.56 21.76 21.28
N PHE A 946 -31.55 22.82 20.45
CA PHE A 946 -30.59 23.94 20.56
C PHE A 946 -31.24 25.32 20.77
N GLY A 947 -32.57 25.41 20.88
CA GLY A 947 -33.27 26.69 21.00
C GLY A 947 -33.32 27.47 19.68
N VAL A 948 -33.43 28.80 19.76
CA VAL A 948 -33.49 29.71 18.61
C VAL A 948 -32.09 29.89 18.02
N ILE A 949 -31.92 29.48 16.76
CA ILE A 949 -30.69 29.69 15.98
C ILE A 949 -30.86 30.98 15.19
N ASP A 950 -30.11 32.03 15.57
CA ASP A 950 -29.99 33.26 14.78
C ASP A 950 -29.09 33.00 13.56
N ARG A 951 -29.60 33.30 12.37
CA ARG A 951 -28.91 33.11 11.08
C ARG A 951 -28.35 34.41 10.51
N SER A 952 -28.47 35.52 11.23
CA SER A 952 -27.98 36.82 10.80
C SER A 952 -26.48 36.82 10.51
N ARG A 953 -26.06 37.43 9.39
CA ARG A 953 -24.64 37.61 9.05
C ARG A 953 -24.12 39.01 9.40
N THR A 954 -24.95 39.87 9.98
CA THR A 954 -24.55 41.21 10.41
C THR A 954 -23.74 41.14 11.71
N SER A 955 -22.68 41.94 11.81
CA SER A 955 -21.92 42.12 13.05
C SER A 955 -22.63 43.06 14.03
N GLU A 956 -23.41 44.02 13.52
CA GLU A 956 -24.21 44.93 14.33
C GLU A 956 -25.49 45.32 13.57
N LYS A 957 -26.61 45.46 14.30
CA LYS A 957 -27.87 45.98 13.77
C LYS A 957 -28.58 46.85 14.79
N SER A 958 -29.27 47.88 14.32
CA SER A 958 -30.17 48.68 15.17
C SER A 958 -31.42 47.86 15.58
N ALA A 959 -32.18 48.34 16.56
CA ALA A 959 -33.26 47.55 17.18
C ALA A 959 -34.55 47.47 16.35
N GLY A 960 -34.76 48.36 15.37
CA GLY A 960 -36.04 48.52 14.67
C GLY A 960 -36.26 47.57 13.49
N TRP A 961 -35.65 46.39 13.48
CA TRP A 961 -35.77 45.42 12.38
C TRP A 961 -36.70 44.25 12.73
N GLN A 962 -37.51 43.81 11.76
CA GLN A 962 -38.31 42.60 11.85
C GLN A 962 -38.17 41.75 10.59
N TYR A 963 -38.24 40.43 10.75
CA TYR A 963 -38.31 39.49 9.63
C TYR A 963 -39.74 39.45 9.06
N ALA A 964 -39.85 39.43 7.73
CA ALA A 964 -41.12 39.40 7.02
C ALA A 964 -41.16 38.21 6.05
N THR A 965 -42.04 37.24 6.32
CA THR A 965 -42.18 35.98 5.56
C THR A 965 -43.51 35.91 4.78
N GLU A 966 -44.44 36.81 5.09
CA GLU A 966 -45.76 36.91 4.50
C GLU A 966 -45.78 37.61 3.14
N ARG A 967 -46.88 37.49 2.38
CA ARG A 967 -47.12 38.20 1.11
C ARG A 967 -46.03 37.98 0.04
N LYS A 968 -45.36 36.83 0.03
CA LYS A 968 -44.24 36.52 -0.88
C LYS A 968 -44.54 36.78 -2.35
N GLU A 969 -45.79 36.67 -2.76
CA GLU A 969 -46.28 36.94 -4.11
C GLU A 969 -46.05 38.41 -4.51
N GLU A 970 -46.05 39.35 -3.56
CA GLU A 970 -45.74 40.77 -3.78
C GLU A 970 -44.24 41.01 -4.00
N PHE A 971 -43.38 40.02 -3.70
CA PHE A 971 -41.92 40.13 -3.64
C PHE A 971 -41.22 39.01 -4.42
N TRP A 972 -41.72 38.66 -5.61
CA TRP A 972 -41.09 37.66 -6.50
C TRP A 972 -40.90 36.26 -5.86
N GLY A 973 -41.73 35.91 -4.88
CA GLY A 973 -41.66 34.62 -4.18
C GLY A 973 -40.64 34.58 -3.04
N ASP A 974 -40.01 35.71 -2.71
CA ASP A 974 -39.08 35.83 -1.61
C ASP A 974 -39.79 35.64 -0.26
N GLU A 975 -39.35 34.70 0.56
CA GLU A 975 -39.92 34.40 1.88
C GLU A 975 -38.99 34.84 3.03
N SER A 976 -37.78 35.32 2.73
CA SER A 976 -36.74 35.67 3.71
C SER A 976 -36.36 37.14 3.53
N ARG A 977 -37.07 38.05 4.22
CA ARG A 977 -36.81 39.50 4.13
C ARG A 977 -36.68 40.14 5.48
N LEU A 978 -35.96 41.27 5.52
CA LEU A 978 -35.89 42.16 6.66
C LEU A 978 -36.53 43.52 6.35
N THR A 979 -37.40 44.01 7.22
CA THR A 979 -38.00 45.35 7.09
C THR A 979 -37.98 46.09 8.41
N ARG A 980 -38.04 47.43 8.36
CA ARG A 980 -38.06 48.26 9.57
C ARG A 980 -39.46 48.32 10.17
N THR A 981 -39.57 48.32 11.50
CA THR A 981 -40.86 48.32 12.22
C THR A 981 -41.52 49.70 12.30
N GLY A 982 -40.78 50.77 11.97
CA GLY A 982 -41.24 52.15 12.04
C GLY A 982 -40.41 53.10 11.18
N ASN A 983 -40.82 54.37 11.13
CA ASN A 983 -40.13 55.40 10.35
C ASN A 983 -38.94 56.02 11.12
N THR A 984 -38.01 55.19 11.56
CA THR A 984 -36.78 55.59 12.27
C THR A 984 -35.57 55.35 11.37
N THR A 985 -34.42 55.92 11.76
CA THR A 985 -33.15 55.60 11.10
C THR A 985 -32.63 54.27 11.62
N GLU A 986 -32.57 53.28 10.74
CA GLU A 986 -32.10 51.93 11.05
C GLU A 986 -30.86 51.58 10.23
N TYR A 987 -29.97 50.74 10.77
CA TYR A 987 -28.77 50.30 10.10
C TYR A 987 -28.44 48.82 10.33
N LEU A 988 -27.68 48.27 9.40
CA LEU A 988 -27.06 46.95 9.44
C LEU A 988 -25.58 47.10 9.08
N ILE A 989 -24.71 46.41 9.81
CA ILE A 989 -23.25 46.42 9.61
C ILE A 989 -22.78 44.99 9.36
N TRP A 990 -21.89 44.80 8.39
CA TRP A 990 -21.15 43.57 8.13
C TRP A 990 -19.65 43.83 8.24
N GLU A 991 -18.90 42.83 8.71
CA GLU A 991 -17.45 42.80 8.57
C GLU A 991 -17.09 42.35 7.15
N THR A 992 -16.44 43.24 6.41
CA THR A 992 -16.14 43.07 4.98
C THR A 992 -14.72 43.55 4.67
N PRO A 993 -13.68 42.89 5.19
CA PRO A 993 -12.30 43.30 4.98
C PRO A 993 -11.92 43.22 3.50
N MET A 994 -11.23 44.23 2.97
CA MET A 994 -10.81 44.28 1.57
C MET A 994 -11.97 44.17 0.56
N LEU A 995 -13.14 44.70 0.89
CA LEU A 995 -14.32 44.64 0.02
C LEU A 995 -14.01 45.24 -1.35
N THR A 996 -14.34 44.53 -2.42
CA THR A 996 -14.15 44.97 -3.82
C THR A 996 -15.48 45.32 -4.49
N GLU A 997 -16.54 44.56 -4.21
CA GLU A 997 -17.86 44.77 -4.80
C GLU A 997 -18.97 44.33 -3.84
N PHE A 998 -20.13 44.98 -3.96
CA PHE A 998 -21.33 44.63 -3.22
C PHE A 998 -22.57 44.72 -4.11
N SER A 999 -23.58 43.91 -3.79
CA SER A 999 -24.92 44.03 -4.34
C SER A 999 -25.98 43.88 -3.26
N ILE A 1000 -27.03 44.69 -3.29
CA ILE A 1000 -28.14 44.68 -2.33
C ILE A 1000 -29.46 44.60 -3.09
N THR A 1001 -30.25 43.59 -2.81
CA THR A 1001 -31.62 43.48 -3.32
C THR A 1001 -32.59 44.04 -2.29
N LEU A 1002 -33.40 45.01 -2.71
CA LEU A 1002 -34.49 45.56 -1.90
C LEU A 1002 -35.78 45.70 -2.71
N TYR A 1003 -36.90 45.78 -2.00
CA TYR A 1003 -38.22 45.92 -2.56
C TYR A 1003 -38.91 47.16 -1.99
N ALA A 1004 -39.39 48.04 -2.86
CA ALA A 1004 -39.99 49.32 -2.47
C ALA A 1004 -41.16 49.71 -3.39
N GLN A 1005 -42.09 50.52 -2.88
CA GLN A 1005 -43.21 51.07 -3.67
C GLN A 1005 -42.80 52.26 -4.57
N ASP A 1006 -41.67 52.88 -4.27
CA ASP A 1006 -41.11 54.00 -5.02
C ASP A 1006 -39.68 53.65 -5.47
N LYS A 1007 -39.27 54.20 -6.61
CA LYS A 1007 -37.93 54.08 -7.20
C LYS A 1007 -36.96 55.10 -6.61
N LEU A 1008 -37.47 56.23 -6.12
CA LEU A 1008 -36.67 57.31 -5.56
C LEU A 1008 -36.32 57.06 -4.10
N ILE A 1009 -35.42 56.09 -3.88
CA ILE A 1009 -34.99 55.66 -2.55
C ILE A 1009 -33.61 56.19 -2.14
N THR A 1010 -32.89 56.91 -3.01
CA THR A 1010 -31.50 57.32 -2.77
C THR A 1010 -31.32 58.30 -1.61
N GLU A 1011 -32.37 59.07 -1.26
CA GLU A 1011 -32.36 59.94 -0.08
C GLU A 1011 -32.61 59.16 1.23
N ILE A 1012 -33.11 57.93 1.12
CA ILE A 1012 -33.49 57.05 2.23
C ILE A 1012 -32.39 56.01 2.45
N VAL A 1013 -31.87 55.40 1.40
CA VAL A 1013 -30.90 54.30 1.45
C VAL A 1013 -29.48 54.87 1.33
N GLY A 1014 -28.73 54.76 2.43
CA GLY A 1014 -27.30 55.08 2.46
C GLY A 1014 -26.46 53.83 2.63
N VAL A 1015 -25.42 53.69 1.82
CA VAL A 1015 -24.39 52.64 1.97
C VAL A 1015 -23.04 53.29 2.27
N TYR A 1016 -22.28 52.69 3.19
CA TYR A 1016 -21.03 53.23 3.67
C TYR A 1016 -20.00 52.13 3.88
N ALA A 1017 -18.73 52.48 3.73
CA ALA A 1017 -17.60 51.68 4.19
C ALA A 1017 -16.87 52.39 5.33
N SER A 1018 -16.17 51.61 6.15
CA SER A 1018 -15.30 52.11 7.20
C SER A 1018 -14.02 51.29 7.25
N ALA A 1019 -12.91 51.94 7.62
CA ALA A 1019 -11.62 51.30 7.90
C ALA A 1019 -11.49 50.89 9.38
N ASP A 1020 -12.20 51.57 10.29
CA ASP A 1020 -12.04 51.48 11.75
C ASP A 1020 -13.36 51.13 12.49
N GLY A 1021 -14.45 50.91 11.76
CA GLY A 1021 -15.80 50.67 12.29
C GLY A 1021 -16.49 51.90 12.89
N SER A 1022 -15.82 53.05 12.96
CA SER A 1022 -16.30 54.26 13.64
C SER A 1022 -16.49 55.44 12.68
N SER A 1023 -15.60 55.58 11.70
CA SER A 1023 -15.56 56.62 10.69
C SER A 1023 -16.10 56.09 9.37
N TRP A 1024 -17.21 56.64 8.88
CA TRP A 1024 -17.95 56.07 7.76
C TRP A 1024 -17.92 56.96 6.52
N THR A 1025 -17.50 56.40 5.39
CA THR A 1025 -17.45 57.07 4.08
C THR A 1025 -18.57 56.53 3.20
N ALA A 1026 -19.36 57.43 2.59
CA ALA A 1026 -20.45 57.04 1.69
C ALA A 1026 -19.91 56.38 0.42
N LEU A 1027 -20.54 55.28 0.02
CA LEU A 1027 -20.19 54.57 -1.21
C LEU A 1027 -21.18 54.91 -2.33
N PRO A 1028 -20.68 55.18 -3.56
CA PRO A 1028 -21.56 55.28 -4.71
C PRO A 1028 -22.13 53.90 -5.07
N TYR A 1029 -23.37 53.88 -5.54
CA TYR A 1029 -24.02 52.68 -6.09
C TYR A 1029 -24.91 53.04 -7.28
N ALA A 1030 -25.08 52.10 -8.19
CA ALA A 1030 -26.05 52.17 -9.27
C ALA A 1030 -27.31 51.37 -8.87
N ILE A 1031 -28.49 51.82 -9.30
CA ILE A 1031 -29.74 51.10 -9.10
C ILE A 1031 -30.16 50.48 -10.44
N LYS A 1032 -30.35 49.17 -10.45
CA LYS A 1032 -31.04 48.43 -11.51
C LYS A 1032 -32.42 48.05 -11.01
N GLU A 1033 -33.45 48.40 -11.76
CA GLU A 1033 -34.84 48.09 -11.40
C GLU A 1033 -35.43 47.01 -12.31
N THR A 1034 -36.39 46.27 -11.77
CA THR A 1034 -37.30 45.45 -12.59
C THR A 1034 -38.59 46.22 -12.91
N GLU A 1035 -39.40 45.66 -13.82
CA GLU A 1035 -40.80 46.06 -13.93
C GLU A 1035 -41.53 45.87 -12.57
N PRO A 1036 -42.55 46.69 -12.26
CA PRO A 1036 -43.29 46.54 -11.02
C PRO A 1036 -44.02 45.21 -10.98
N SER A 1037 -44.16 44.63 -9.79
CA SER A 1037 -45.04 43.47 -9.59
C SER A 1037 -46.50 43.84 -9.86
N ASP A 1038 -47.37 42.85 -10.01
CA ASP A 1038 -48.83 43.02 -10.13
C ASP A 1038 -49.44 43.80 -8.93
N HIS A 1039 -48.67 43.97 -7.86
CA HIS A 1039 -49.01 44.68 -6.64
C HIS A 1039 -48.34 46.06 -6.51
N GLY A 1040 -47.68 46.55 -7.58
CA GLY A 1040 -47.14 47.92 -7.64
C GLY A 1040 -45.83 48.15 -6.88
N ARG A 1041 -45.08 47.09 -6.54
CA ARG A 1041 -43.77 47.17 -5.88
C ARG A 1041 -42.64 46.95 -6.91
N PHE A 1042 -41.48 47.55 -6.71
CA PHE A 1042 -40.29 47.36 -7.55
C PHE A 1042 -39.25 46.51 -6.81
N ARG A 1043 -38.56 45.62 -7.54
CA ARG A 1043 -37.31 45.00 -7.08
C ARG A 1043 -36.15 45.85 -7.58
N LEU A 1044 -35.39 46.39 -6.64
CA LEU A 1044 -34.26 47.28 -6.89
C LEU A 1044 -32.98 46.55 -6.47
N LEU A 1045 -32.06 46.39 -7.41
CA LEU A 1045 -30.72 45.85 -7.20
C LEU A 1045 -29.72 47.01 -7.18
N LEU A 1046 -29.14 47.24 -6.01
CA LEU A 1046 -28.11 48.27 -5.79
C LEU A 1046 -26.75 47.61 -5.93
N GLU A 1047 -25.91 48.07 -6.86
CA GLU A 1047 -24.57 47.53 -7.08
C GLU A 1047 -23.51 48.63 -6.94
N GLY A 1048 -22.39 48.31 -6.29
CA GLY A 1048 -21.26 49.24 -6.18
C GLY A 1048 -19.93 48.52 -6.13
N ALA A 1049 -18.89 49.18 -6.65
CA ALA A 1049 -17.51 48.74 -6.60
C ALA A 1049 -16.68 49.67 -5.70
N ILE A 1050 -15.73 49.11 -4.98
CA ILE A 1050 -14.86 49.82 -4.05
C ILE A 1050 -13.54 50.15 -4.76
N SER A 1051 -13.21 51.44 -4.84
CA SER A 1051 -11.98 51.90 -5.53
C SER A 1051 -10.70 51.70 -4.71
N LYS A 1052 -10.82 51.57 -3.38
CA LYS A 1052 -9.73 51.30 -2.44
C LYS A 1052 -10.12 50.20 -1.43
N PRO A 1053 -10.13 48.93 -1.86
CA PRO A 1053 -10.48 47.81 -0.99
C PRO A 1053 -9.66 47.78 0.31
N GLU A 1054 -8.38 48.16 0.26
CA GLU A 1054 -7.47 48.19 1.41
C GLU A 1054 -7.93 49.08 2.58
N ASP A 1055 -8.77 50.06 2.31
CA ASP A 1055 -9.31 50.99 3.30
C ASP A 1055 -10.68 50.53 3.86
N VAL A 1056 -11.12 49.29 3.58
CA VAL A 1056 -12.43 48.77 4.00
C VAL A 1056 -12.28 47.57 4.93
N THR A 1057 -12.83 47.70 6.13
CA THR A 1057 -12.99 46.62 7.12
C THR A 1057 -14.46 46.29 7.39
N SER A 1058 -15.35 47.29 7.27
CA SER A 1058 -16.78 47.11 7.52
C SER A 1058 -17.64 47.82 6.48
N PHE A 1059 -18.79 47.23 6.19
CA PHE A 1059 -19.84 47.79 5.33
C PHE A 1059 -21.09 48.08 6.14
N ARG A 1060 -21.74 49.23 5.91
CA ARG A 1060 -22.97 49.62 6.58
C ARG A 1060 -24.05 50.02 5.60
N LEU A 1061 -25.21 49.40 5.72
CA LEU A 1061 -26.46 49.80 5.08
C LEU A 1061 -27.29 50.60 6.09
N VAL A 1062 -27.87 51.72 5.66
CA VAL A 1062 -28.71 52.61 6.49
C VAL A 1062 -30.00 52.91 5.74
N LEU A 1063 -31.14 52.72 6.40
CA LEU A 1063 -32.43 53.31 6.01
C LEU A 1063 -32.68 54.52 6.89
N ARG A 1064 -32.65 55.72 6.31
CA ARG A 1064 -32.85 56.99 7.01
C ARG A 1064 -34.33 57.23 7.33
N GLU A 1065 -34.58 57.95 8.42
CA GLU A 1065 -35.87 58.57 8.67
C GLU A 1065 -36.21 59.58 7.56
N SER A 1066 -37.46 59.57 7.11
CA SER A 1066 -37.96 60.44 6.03
C SER A 1066 -39.31 61.06 6.42
N PRO A 1067 -39.73 62.20 5.82
CA PRO A 1067 -41.02 62.83 6.14
C PRO A 1067 -42.24 61.91 5.95
N THR A 1068 -42.14 60.97 5.00
CA THR A 1068 -43.12 59.92 4.71
C THR A 1068 -42.52 58.55 5.02
N TYR A 1069 -43.32 57.61 5.54
CA TYR A 1069 -42.85 56.24 5.73
C TYR A 1069 -42.80 55.51 4.39
N HIS A 1070 -41.63 55.01 4.02
CA HIS A 1070 -41.44 54.15 2.85
C HIS A 1070 -41.31 52.70 3.30
N ASP A 1071 -42.19 51.86 2.75
CA ASP A 1071 -42.24 50.42 3.00
C ASP A 1071 -41.17 49.70 2.18
N ILE A 1072 -39.97 49.58 2.78
CA ILE A 1072 -38.79 48.96 2.15
C ILE A 1072 -38.52 47.61 2.83
N HIS A 1073 -38.38 46.56 2.02
CA HIS A 1073 -37.97 45.23 2.47
C HIS A 1073 -36.62 44.90 1.83
N LEU A 1074 -35.65 44.47 2.64
CA LEU A 1074 -34.37 43.93 2.20
C LEU A 1074 -34.54 42.45 1.90
N GLY A 1075 -34.16 42.01 0.70
CA GLY A 1075 -34.22 40.60 0.30
C GLY A 1075 -32.88 39.89 0.52
N GLU A 1076 -31.78 40.44 0.01
CA GLU A 1076 -30.46 39.85 0.21
C GLU A 1076 -29.34 40.88 0.04
N VAL A 1077 -28.17 40.57 0.62
CA VAL A 1077 -26.92 41.25 0.28
C VAL A 1077 -25.83 40.24 -0.10
N ASN A 1078 -25.03 40.61 -1.10
CA ASN A 1078 -23.84 39.88 -1.51
C ASN A 1078 -22.63 40.82 -1.44
N PHE A 1079 -21.53 40.30 -0.89
CA PHE A 1079 -20.24 40.97 -0.83
C PHE A 1079 -19.17 40.07 -1.44
N ARG A 1080 -18.21 40.67 -2.12
CA ARG A 1080 -16.96 40.01 -2.51
C ARG A 1080 -15.79 40.93 -2.21
N GLY A 1081 -14.72 40.37 -1.67
CA GLY A 1081 -13.49 41.11 -1.38
C GLY A 1081 -12.24 40.25 -1.53
N PHE A 1082 -11.07 40.87 -1.46
CA PHE A 1082 -9.81 40.15 -1.51
C PHE A 1082 -9.53 39.44 -0.17
N ARG A 1083 -9.00 38.21 -0.21
CA ARG A 1083 -8.45 37.57 0.98
C ARG A 1083 -7.13 38.24 1.37
N GLN A 1084 -6.99 38.58 2.64
CA GLN A 1084 -5.73 39.08 3.22
C GLN A 1084 -4.72 37.96 3.40
#